data_AF-A0A2V4DR97-F1
#
_entry.id   AF-A0A2V4DR97-F1
#
_cell.length_a   1.000
_cell.length_b   1.000
_cell.length_c   1.000
_cell.angle_alpha   90.00
_cell.angle_beta   90.00
_cell.angle_gamma   90.00
#
_symmetry.space_group_name_H-M   'P 1'
#
loop_
_entity.id
_entity.type
_entity.pdbx_description
1 polymer ?
#
loop_
_entity_poly.entity_id
_entity_poly.type
_entity_poly.pdbx_seq_one_letter_code
_entity_poly.pdbx_strand_id
1 'polypeptide(L)'
;MMMVDWKFWRRGQIDHKAKARKAYNKKLYGEAEPHLRSLLKEGGDDAWALDVLSRLLMNTGRHDEAVDNHLRLEACTEVKNAHWNRLLRSSSNARRWDVFLDCLGRTTVVDDTTHELIDRAFRNHHDYSWQLQVIEKLRPMDLSWASLKGLDILISSGDIEGARREIAVLQKAGTPSEVTSLKMVMVLIESNEFNEATQLALTILDDDILEETELAVVDIIVRLERKRFDFGYTKRALEGVYSALLLWPSHPGLHELASRIHWGLADEVKVIKHAAKALDNQPDNFRAQSFFLRGLVKLGDMDRLRTAVDAAIVSHPRRYDPHRIGIDIAFYESIDFPEVLRRCDVGLEFRPDAIRFSIQKSLALAAMGEFEYAQEIAENMVNEFPEDTDANLCLSQIMRVRGDGEGQIATINNFLQLKGLTPFLSTDSVNHSITIGNLSCEPENAYVNGPLVSVIMTTWGRDELLDVAINSILDQTHRNIELIIVDDKSDDDCFDHLLSLANRDSRIRVFQVEENGGTYLAKNFGLTLAYGELITFMDSDDWCHPQRIQKQVKTLQTQPEVVATIHDYFRIESNSSIPFRNGIAVRMACISLMIRKEARERIGFFDCLRVGADSEYIERIQAVFGVDSFVRENIPSMFMTQHAASLTGGGRFHISWRSITGDRFFNRGSWMAWHRRVKNGESAGYVAHPQRVREFEAPDAMLASRLHWTPNVTLFSERMLERTKRWWNPKTVLPVKHLSRKIAGRDWAESHGVKSPELYWQSENIGDLPELAELPNEVTIKPDIGWSAKNIFCLRDGQNLLDHRRWTRQEIIDSITEDDYLQTRTVIFFAEELLKPESSTEGDFLPRDYKFYCFGGKIAMVHCVLRISNVDKHLNVHHYLDESLYPVIQRVMDVREVPDEPFPFPECWEEMLDDVRSLGSKLGCFMRIDMYATGDGPVFGEFTPTPEGGKGFTEWADKYLATFWKGLEGDDEGSITEPPEWVVEGGLM
;
A
#
# COMPACT_ATOMS: atom_id res chain seq x y z
N MET A 1 -92.50 -10.80 50.09
CA MET A 1 -92.09 -10.08 48.86
C MET A 1 -90.72 -9.47 49.15
N MET A 2 -89.60 -9.78 48.51
CA MET A 2 -89.30 -10.56 47.31
C MET A 2 -88.04 -11.42 47.57
N MET A 3 -88.23 -12.70 47.85
CA MET A 3 -87.24 -13.78 47.61
C MET A 3 -87.08 -14.03 46.09
N VAL A 4 -87.06 -12.95 45.30
CA VAL A 4 -87.07 -12.95 43.82
C VAL A 4 -85.73 -12.42 43.28
N ASP A 5 -84.94 -11.70 44.07
CA ASP A 5 -83.74 -11.03 43.53
C ASP A 5 -82.54 -11.97 43.28
N TRP A 6 -82.35 -13.03 44.07
CA TRP A 6 -81.17 -13.90 43.89
C TRP A 6 -81.29 -14.88 42.70
N LYS A 7 -82.50 -15.32 42.37
CA LYS A 7 -82.77 -16.20 41.21
C LYS A 7 -82.85 -15.43 39.89
N PHE A 8 -83.27 -14.17 39.91
CA PHE A 8 -83.31 -13.31 38.72
C PHE A 8 -81.91 -12.90 38.27
N TRP A 9 -81.05 -12.50 39.22
CA TRP A 9 -79.66 -12.17 38.95
C TRP A 9 -78.86 -13.34 38.34
N ARG A 10 -78.99 -14.55 38.91
CA ARG A 10 -78.37 -15.76 38.32
C ARG A 10 -78.96 -16.13 36.95
N ARG A 11 -80.25 -15.89 36.69
CA ARG A 11 -80.89 -16.15 35.38
C ARG A 11 -80.42 -15.18 34.29
N GLY A 12 -80.25 -13.89 34.61
CA GLY A 12 -79.72 -12.88 33.68
C GLY A 12 -78.28 -13.19 33.25
N GLN A 13 -77.41 -13.54 34.20
CA GLN A 13 -76.03 -13.95 33.90
C GLN A 13 -75.96 -15.25 33.06
N ILE A 14 -76.82 -16.23 33.32
CA ILE A 14 -76.88 -17.48 32.54
C ILE A 14 -77.36 -17.20 31.09
N ASP A 15 -78.30 -16.29 30.90
CA ASP A 15 -78.83 -15.92 29.57
C ASP A 15 -77.79 -15.14 28.73
N HIS A 16 -77.09 -14.17 29.34
CA HIS A 16 -76.01 -13.45 28.66
C HIS A 16 -74.83 -14.36 28.27
N LYS A 17 -74.44 -15.31 29.13
CA LYS A 17 -73.35 -16.26 28.86
C LYS A 17 -73.67 -17.19 27.68
N ALA A 18 -74.90 -17.70 27.61
CA ALA A 18 -75.36 -18.55 26.51
C ALA A 18 -75.46 -17.78 25.18
N LYS A 19 -75.99 -16.55 25.20
CA LYS A 19 -76.09 -15.66 24.03
C LYS A 19 -74.71 -15.27 23.49
N ALA A 20 -73.80 -14.82 24.36
CA ALA A 20 -72.43 -14.49 24.00
C ALA A 20 -71.70 -15.67 23.36
N ARG A 21 -71.80 -16.88 23.95
CA ARG A 21 -71.14 -18.08 23.42
C ARG A 21 -71.66 -18.47 22.03
N LYS A 22 -72.98 -18.38 21.83
CA LYS A 22 -73.61 -18.69 20.54
C LYS A 22 -73.22 -17.69 19.46
N ALA A 23 -73.20 -16.39 19.78
CA ALA A 23 -72.79 -15.34 18.86
C ALA A 23 -71.28 -15.42 18.51
N TYR A 24 -70.43 -15.61 19.51
CA TYR A 24 -68.98 -15.74 19.32
C TYR A 24 -68.62 -16.95 18.44
N ASN A 25 -69.21 -18.13 18.70
CA ASN A 25 -68.96 -19.33 17.88
C ASN A 25 -69.43 -19.16 16.43
N LYS A 26 -70.39 -18.28 16.16
CA LYS A 26 -70.83 -17.91 14.80
C LYS A 26 -70.02 -16.76 14.18
N LYS A 27 -68.96 -16.30 14.86
CA LYS A 27 -68.14 -15.12 14.48
C LYS A 27 -68.93 -13.81 14.39
N LEU A 28 -70.09 -13.71 15.05
CA LEU A 28 -70.90 -12.49 15.13
C LEU A 28 -70.41 -11.62 16.29
N TYR A 29 -69.21 -11.04 16.14
CA TYR A 29 -68.51 -10.35 17.23
C TYR A 29 -69.26 -9.12 17.76
N GLY A 30 -69.91 -8.33 16.89
CA GLY A 30 -70.72 -7.18 17.30
C GLY A 30 -71.94 -7.54 18.16
N GLU A 31 -72.48 -8.76 18.01
CA GLU A 31 -73.57 -9.27 18.86
C GLU A 31 -73.05 -9.91 20.15
N ALA A 32 -71.85 -10.52 20.10
CA ALA A 32 -71.25 -11.17 21.26
C ALA A 32 -70.69 -10.18 22.29
N GLU A 33 -70.07 -9.09 21.84
CA GLU A 33 -69.37 -8.13 22.70
C GLU A 33 -70.26 -7.46 23.78
N PRO A 34 -71.46 -6.93 23.47
CA PRO A 34 -72.30 -6.29 24.48
C PRO A 34 -72.70 -7.26 25.61
N HIS A 35 -72.93 -8.53 25.27
CA HIS A 35 -73.25 -9.56 26.25
C HIS A 35 -72.03 -9.92 27.12
N LEU A 36 -70.83 -10.00 26.54
CA LEU A 36 -69.59 -10.22 27.30
C LEU A 36 -69.31 -9.05 28.25
N ARG A 37 -69.51 -7.80 27.81
CA ARG A 37 -69.32 -6.62 28.67
C ARG A 37 -70.37 -6.53 29.78
N SER A 38 -71.63 -6.89 29.52
CA SER A 38 -72.67 -6.97 30.57
C SER A 38 -72.29 -7.99 31.65
N LEU A 39 -71.79 -9.16 31.23
CA LEU A 39 -71.32 -10.19 32.16
C LEU A 39 -70.19 -9.69 33.07
N LEU A 40 -69.22 -8.95 32.52
CA LEU A 40 -68.13 -8.37 33.32
C LEU A 40 -68.59 -7.22 34.23
N LYS A 41 -69.63 -6.48 33.84
CA LYS A 41 -70.21 -5.39 34.64
C LYS A 41 -71.05 -5.91 35.80
N GLU A 42 -71.80 -6.98 35.59
CA GLU A 42 -72.70 -7.56 36.59
C GLU A 42 -71.97 -8.56 37.50
N GLY A 43 -71.09 -9.40 36.96
CA GLY A 43 -70.48 -10.53 37.67
C GLY A 43 -69.08 -10.34 38.22
N GLY A 44 -68.46 -9.16 38.02
CA GLY A 44 -67.03 -8.98 38.23
C GLY A 44 -66.20 -9.69 37.16
N ASP A 45 -64.91 -9.90 37.43
CA ASP A 45 -63.93 -10.49 36.49
C ASP A 45 -64.19 -12.00 36.22
N ASP A 46 -65.32 -12.36 35.58
CA ASP A 46 -65.61 -13.73 35.13
C ASP A 46 -64.56 -14.17 34.09
N ALA A 47 -63.76 -15.17 34.47
CA ALA A 47 -62.63 -15.66 33.68
C ALA A 47 -63.02 -16.12 32.27
N TRP A 48 -64.21 -16.71 32.09
CA TRP A 48 -64.66 -17.13 30.76
C TRP A 48 -65.01 -15.93 29.89
N ALA A 49 -65.70 -14.94 30.45
CA ALA A 49 -66.06 -13.72 29.74
C ALA A 49 -64.80 -12.91 29.35
N LEU A 50 -63.81 -12.81 30.23
CA LEU A 50 -62.52 -12.16 29.94
C LEU A 50 -61.75 -12.89 28.84
N ASP A 51 -61.63 -14.23 28.87
CA ASP A 51 -60.93 -15.00 27.83
C ASP A 51 -61.60 -14.86 26.46
N VAL A 52 -62.92 -14.99 26.40
CA VAL A 52 -63.67 -14.90 25.13
C VAL A 52 -63.66 -13.46 24.59
N LEU A 53 -63.79 -12.45 25.45
CA LEU A 53 -63.71 -11.05 25.05
C LEU A 53 -62.31 -10.71 24.53
N SER A 54 -61.25 -11.16 25.20
CA SER A 54 -59.88 -10.90 24.75
C SER A 54 -59.62 -11.48 23.35
N ARG A 55 -60.04 -12.73 23.09
CA ARG A 55 -59.93 -13.35 21.76
C ARG A 55 -60.75 -12.63 20.69
N LEU A 56 -61.96 -12.17 21.06
CA LEU A 56 -62.80 -11.36 20.17
C LEU A 56 -62.06 -10.07 19.78
N LEU A 57 -61.53 -9.35 20.75
CA LEU A 57 -60.79 -8.10 20.55
C LEU A 57 -59.53 -8.30 19.70
N MET A 58 -58.81 -9.41 19.89
CA MET A 58 -57.70 -9.78 19.01
C MET A 58 -58.15 -10.01 17.56
N ASN A 59 -59.29 -10.66 17.34
CA ASN A 59 -59.82 -10.92 16.00
C ASN A 59 -60.36 -9.66 15.29
N THR A 60 -60.69 -8.61 16.05
CA THR A 60 -61.19 -7.33 15.52
C THR A 60 -60.11 -6.24 15.46
N GLY A 61 -58.84 -6.58 15.76
CA GLY A 61 -57.72 -5.65 15.70
C GLY A 61 -57.57 -4.71 16.91
N ARG A 62 -58.41 -4.85 17.93
CA ARG A 62 -58.40 -4.03 19.17
C ARG A 62 -57.46 -4.61 20.21
N HIS A 63 -56.18 -4.67 19.84
CA HIS A 63 -55.16 -5.39 20.60
C HIS A 63 -54.86 -4.78 21.97
N ASP A 64 -54.92 -3.46 22.10
CA ASP A 64 -54.65 -2.78 23.38
C ASP A 64 -55.67 -3.14 24.46
N GLU A 65 -56.97 -3.09 24.13
CA GLU A 65 -58.03 -3.57 25.02
C GLU A 65 -57.94 -5.08 25.29
N ALA A 66 -57.44 -5.87 24.33
CA ALA A 66 -57.25 -7.30 24.54
C ALA A 66 -56.16 -7.57 25.58
N VAL A 67 -55.09 -6.77 25.60
CA VAL A 67 -54.02 -6.87 26.62
C VAL A 67 -54.58 -6.63 28.01
N ASP A 68 -55.36 -5.55 28.22
CA ASP A 68 -55.94 -5.25 29.54
C ASP A 68 -56.88 -6.36 30.05
N ASN A 69 -57.67 -6.96 29.15
CA ASN A 69 -58.54 -8.07 29.52
C ASN A 69 -57.76 -9.36 29.80
N HIS A 70 -56.64 -9.59 29.11
CA HIS A 70 -55.76 -10.72 29.41
C HIS A 70 -55.08 -10.56 30.77
N LEU A 71 -54.61 -9.37 31.14
CA LEU A 71 -54.03 -9.10 32.47
C LEU A 71 -55.07 -9.25 33.60
N ARG A 72 -56.31 -8.82 33.36
CA ARG A 72 -57.42 -9.06 34.31
C ARG A 72 -57.75 -10.54 34.45
N LEU A 73 -57.67 -11.30 33.35
CA LEU A 73 -57.90 -12.74 33.35
C LEU A 73 -56.84 -13.47 34.18
N GLU A 74 -55.57 -13.08 34.04
CA GLU A 74 -54.48 -13.59 34.87
C GLU A 74 -54.74 -13.36 36.37
N ALA A 75 -55.23 -12.18 36.75
CA ALA A 75 -55.47 -11.85 38.14
C ALA A 75 -56.60 -12.66 38.81
N CYS A 76 -57.54 -13.23 38.02
CA CYS A 76 -58.72 -13.90 38.56
C CYS A 76 -58.74 -15.43 38.37
N THR A 77 -57.83 -16.01 37.58
CA THR A 77 -57.78 -17.46 37.34
C THR A 77 -56.40 -17.97 36.97
N GLU A 78 -56.16 -19.26 37.18
CA GLU A 78 -54.96 -19.92 36.69
C GLU A 78 -55.02 -20.06 35.16
N VAL A 79 -54.03 -19.48 34.47
CA VAL A 79 -53.99 -19.41 33.00
C VAL A 79 -53.12 -20.52 32.39
N LYS A 80 -53.52 -21.01 31.21
CA LYS A 80 -52.78 -22.03 30.45
C LYS A 80 -51.75 -21.41 29.52
N ASN A 81 -50.78 -22.19 29.00
CA ASN A 81 -49.75 -21.67 28.07
C ASN A 81 -50.31 -20.95 26.83
N ALA A 82 -51.45 -21.42 26.30
CA ALA A 82 -52.14 -20.78 25.19
C ALA A 82 -52.65 -19.34 25.49
N HIS A 83 -52.77 -18.97 26.77
CA HIS A 83 -53.03 -17.60 27.18
C HIS A 83 -51.77 -16.73 27.01
N TRP A 84 -50.62 -17.20 27.49
CA TRP A 84 -49.35 -16.48 27.38
C TRP A 84 -48.97 -16.18 25.92
N ASN A 85 -49.06 -17.16 25.02
CA ASN A 85 -48.83 -16.93 23.58
C ASN A 85 -49.80 -15.88 22.98
N ARG A 86 -51.04 -15.80 23.48
CA ARG A 86 -51.99 -14.76 23.04
C ARG A 86 -51.64 -13.39 23.61
N LEU A 87 -51.23 -13.32 24.88
CA LEU A 87 -50.80 -12.09 25.53
C LEU A 87 -49.51 -11.54 24.89
N LEU A 88 -48.52 -12.38 24.57
CA LEU A 88 -47.33 -11.99 23.80
C LEU A 88 -47.74 -11.42 22.44
N ARG A 89 -48.62 -12.12 21.70
CA ARG A 89 -49.10 -11.67 20.40
C ARG A 89 -49.89 -10.35 20.47
N SER A 90 -50.80 -10.21 21.43
CA SER A 90 -51.60 -8.99 21.58
C SER A 90 -50.74 -7.82 22.03
N SER A 91 -49.80 -8.03 22.95
CA SER A 91 -48.89 -6.98 23.44
C SER A 91 -47.94 -6.51 22.34
N SER A 92 -47.39 -7.44 21.54
CA SER A 92 -46.59 -7.07 20.36
C SER A 92 -47.39 -6.28 19.33
N ASN A 93 -48.64 -6.69 19.04
CA ASN A 93 -49.46 -5.97 18.08
C ASN A 93 -49.93 -4.60 18.60
N ALA A 94 -50.13 -4.47 19.92
CA ALA A 94 -50.45 -3.22 20.60
C ALA A 94 -49.22 -2.33 20.86
N ARG A 95 -48.00 -2.82 20.57
CA ARG A 95 -46.72 -2.16 20.88
C ARG A 95 -46.51 -1.88 22.38
N ARG A 96 -47.08 -2.71 23.26
CA ARG A 96 -46.87 -2.68 24.71
C ARG A 96 -45.71 -3.58 25.10
N TRP A 97 -44.50 -3.09 24.84
CA TRP A 97 -43.25 -3.85 24.97
C TRP A 97 -42.87 -4.16 26.42
N ASP A 98 -43.32 -3.33 27.36
CA ASP A 98 -43.24 -3.54 28.81
C ASP A 98 -44.05 -4.77 29.24
N VAL A 99 -45.30 -4.87 28.77
CA VAL A 99 -46.18 -6.01 29.04
C VAL A 99 -45.67 -7.27 28.34
N PHE A 100 -45.09 -7.13 27.15
CA PHE A 100 -44.44 -8.25 26.45
C PHE A 100 -43.31 -8.86 27.30
N LEU A 101 -42.42 -8.03 27.85
CA LEU A 101 -41.30 -8.47 28.69
C LEU A 101 -41.76 -9.08 30.02
N ASP A 102 -42.78 -8.49 30.65
CA ASP A 102 -43.37 -9.01 31.89
C ASP A 102 -44.04 -10.36 31.65
N CYS A 103 -44.83 -10.48 30.59
CA CYS A 103 -45.46 -11.72 30.14
C CYS A 103 -44.42 -12.82 29.88
N LEU A 104 -43.31 -12.48 29.20
CA LEU A 104 -42.25 -13.45 28.92
C LEU A 104 -41.58 -13.93 30.21
N GLY A 105 -41.36 -13.04 31.18
CA GLY A 105 -40.77 -13.40 32.48
C GLY A 105 -41.65 -14.31 33.35
N ARG A 106 -42.95 -14.40 33.06
CA ARG A 106 -43.90 -15.27 33.76
C ARG A 106 -44.25 -16.53 32.98
N THR A 107 -43.81 -16.63 31.72
CA THR A 107 -44.04 -17.82 30.89
C THR A 107 -43.14 -18.96 31.36
N THR A 108 -43.69 -20.16 31.51
CA THR A 108 -42.95 -21.35 32.02
C THR A 108 -42.61 -22.37 30.94
N VAL A 109 -43.15 -22.22 29.73
CA VAL A 109 -42.92 -23.11 28.59
C VAL A 109 -42.77 -22.27 27.32
N VAL A 110 -41.63 -22.40 26.64
CA VAL A 110 -41.37 -21.81 25.33
C VAL A 110 -41.50 -22.91 24.28
N ASP A 111 -42.35 -22.69 23.29
CA ASP A 111 -42.53 -23.60 22.15
C ASP A 111 -42.23 -22.87 20.82
N ASP A 112 -42.30 -23.59 19.69
CA ASP A 112 -42.03 -23.00 18.37
C ASP A 112 -42.94 -21.80 18.07
N THR A 113 -44.17 -21.79 18.59
CA THR A 113 -45.08 -20.65 18.43
C THR A 113 -44.58 -19.44 19.21
N THR A 114 -44.02 -19.64 20.40
CA THR A 114 -43.37 -18.58 21.17
C THR A 114 -42.16 -18.01 20.41
N HIS A 115 -41.29 -18.85 19.85
CA HIS A 115 -40.13 -18.41 19.04
C HIS A 115 -40.55 -17.56 17.84
N GLU A 116 -41.56 -17.99 17.07
CA GLU A 116 -42.08 -17.23 15.93
C GLU A 116 -42.64 -15.85 16.34
N LEU A 117 -43.29 -15.77 17.50
CA LEU A 117 -43.82 -14.51 18.03
C LEU A 117 -42.71 -13.55 18.44
N ILE A 118 -41.62 -14.06 19.02
CA ILE A 118 -40.43 -13.26 19.37
C ILE A 118 -39.73 -12.76 18.11
N ASP A 119 -39.51 -13.63 17.12
CA ASP A 119 -38.92 -13.24 15.83
C ASP A 119 -39.76 -12.17 15.13
N ARG A 120 -41.10 -12.27 15.22
CA ARG A 120 -42.01 -11.24 14.72
C ARG A 120 -41.89 -9.94 15.52
N ALA A 121 -41.74 -10.01 16.85
CA ALA A 121 -41.56 -8.84 17.69
C ALA A 121 -40.23 -8.11 17.36
N PHE A 122 -39.13 -8.84 17.15
CA PHE A 122 -37.83 -8.27 16.74
C PHE A 122 -37.91 -7.55 15.39
N ARG A 123 -38.69 -8.09 14.44
CA ARG A 123 -38.97 -7.40 13.16
C ARG A 123 -39.82 -6.13 13.33
N ASN A 124 -40.66 -6.07 14.37
CA ASN A 124 -41.56 -4.94 14.61
C ASN A 124 -40.97 -3.88 15.55
N HIS A 125 -39.90 -4.20 16.28
CA HIS A 125 -39.24 -3.32 17.24
C HIS A 125 -37.71 -3.44 17.15
N HIS A 126 -37.07 -2.48 16.49
CA HIS A 126 -35.64 -2.45 16.21
C HIS A 126 -34.81 -1.78 17.33
N ASP A 127 -35.11 -2.07 18.60
CA ASP A 127 -34.32 -1.61 19.75
C ASP A 127 -33.48 -2.78 20.28
N TYR A 128 -32.16 -2.73 20.07
CA TYR A 128 -31.25 -3.79 20.48
C TYR A 128 -31.19 -4.00 22.00
N SER A 129 -31.34 -2.94 22.80
CA SER A 129 -31.35 -3.05 24.27
C SER A 129 -32.58 -3.83 24.73
N TRP A 130 -33.74 -3.53 24.14
CA TRP A 130 -34.97 -4.27 24.42
C TRP A 130 -34.87 -5.72 23.95
N GLN A 131 -34.35 -5.97 22.75
CA GLN A 131 -34.16 -7.32 22.22
C GLN A 131 -33.24 -8.16 23.11
N LEU A 132 -32.16 -7.58 23.63
CA LEU A 132 -31.29 -8.27 24.60
C LEU A 132 -32.01 -8.59 25.92
N GLN A 133 -32.89 -7.71 26.42
CA GLN A 133 -33.71 -8.02 27.60
C GLN A 133 -34.66 -9.20 27.36
N VAL A 134 -35.18 -9.35 26.13
CA VAL A 134 -35.96 -10.52 25.71
C VAL A 134 -35.09 -11.78 25.73
N ILE A 135 -33.88 -11.72 25.18
CA ILE A 135 -32.91 -12.84 25.18
C ILE A 135 -32.56 -13.28 26.61
N GLU A 136 -32.27 -12.34 27.52
CA GLU A 136 -31.95 -12.65 28.93
C GLU A 136 -33.10 -13.38 29.64
N LYS A 137 -34.35 -13.01 29.36
CA LYS A 137 -35.53 -13.69 29.92
C LYS A 137 -35.75 -15.09 29.35
N LEU A 138 -35.34 -15.32 28.10
CA LEU A 138 -35.46 -16.62 27.43
C LEU A 138 -34.35 -17.59 27.82
N ARG A 139 -33.17 -17.08 28.21
CA ARG A 139 -31.99 -17.88 28.50
C ARG A 139 -32.22 -19.04 29.50
N PRO A 140 -32.99 -18.88 30.59
CA PRO A 140 -33.29 -19.99 31.50
C PRO A 140 -34.23 -21.06 30.91
N MET A 141 -34.93 -20.76 29.81
CA MET A 141 -35.98 -21.59 29.21
C MET A 141 -35.49 -22.32 27.96
N ASP A 142 -34.72 -21.63 27.10
CA ASP A 142 -34.06 -22.18 25.91
C ASP A 142 -32.72 -21.48 25.67
N LEU A 143 -31.67 -22.01 26.30
CA LEU A 143 -30.33 -21.45 26.23
C LEU A 143 -29.77 -21.43 24.80
N SER A 144 -30.07 -22.46 23.99
CA SER A 144 -29.49 -22.62 22.65
C SER A 144 -30.04 -21.59 21.68
N TRP A 145 -31.37 -21.48 21.60
CA TRP A 145 -32.03 -20.52 20.72
C TRP A 145 -31.73 -19.07 21.15
N ALA A 146 -31.81 -18.79 22.45
CA ALA A 146 -31.57 -17.45 23.00
C ALA A 146 -30.15 -16.97 22.72
N SER A 147 -29.13 -17.81 22.93
CA SER A 147 -27.73 -17.42 22.73
C SER A 147 -27.39 -17.20 21.26
N LEU A 148 -27.91 -18.04 20.34
CA LEU A 148 -27.70 -17.85 18.90
C LEU A 148 -28.34 -16.55 18.37
N LYS A 149 -29.54 -16.22 18.85
CA LYS A 149 -30.21 -14.96 18.51
C LYS A 149 -29.54 -13.75 19.17
N GLY A 150 -29.06 -13.91 20.41
CA GLY A 150 -28.26 -12.91 21.12
C GLY A 150 -27.00 -12.54 20.33
N LEU A 151 -26.29 -13.53 19.79
CA LEU A 151 -25.13 -13.30 18.92
C LEU A 151 -25.46 -12.44 17.69
N ASP A 152 -26.55 -12.75 16.98
CA ASP A 152 -26.97 -11.96 15.82
C ASP A 152 -27.24 -10.50 16.18
N ILE A 153 -27.86 -10.26 17.34
CA ILE A 153 -28.16 -8.92 17.85
C ILE A 153 -26.86 -8.18 18.22
N LEU A 154 -25.95 -8.82 18.95
CA LEU A 154 -24.70 -8.23 19.42
C LEU A 154 -23.75 -7.88 18.26
N ILE A 155 -23.65 -8.76 17.26
CA ILE A 155 -22.89 -8.49 16.04
C ILE A 155 -23.53 -7.30 15.29
N SER A 156 -24.86 -7.28 15.16
CA SER A 156 -25.57 -6.21 14.44
C SER A 156 -25.52 -4.86 15.17
N SER A 157 -25.43 -4.86 16.49
CA SER A 157 -25.33 -3.63 17.31
C SER A 157 -23.89 -3.12 17.44
N GLY A 158 -22.89 -3.89 17.02
CA GLY A 158 -21.47 -3.58 17.17
C GLY A 158 -20.88 -3.90 18.55
N ASP A 159 -21.61 -4.62 19.43
CA ASP A 159 -21.09 -5.06 20.74
C ASP A 159 -20.31 -6.37 20.63
N ILE A 160 -19.08 -6.26 20.13
CA ILE A 160 -18.19 -7.40 19.87
C ILE A 160 -17.78 -8.13 21.16
N GLU A 161 -17.54 -7.41 22.25
CA GLU A 161 -17.21 -8.02 23.55
C GLU A 161 -18.40 -8.70 24.21
N GLY A 162 -19.61 -8.19 23.98
CA GLY A 162 -20.83 -8.93 24.25
C GLY A 162 -20.86 -10.25 23.48
N ALA A 163 -20.62 -10.21 22.16
CA ALA A 163 -20.65 -11.40 21.33
C ALA A 163 -19.61 -12.46 21.76
N ARG A 164 -18.38 -12.07 22.11
CA ARG A 164 -17.35 -12.98 22.64
C ARG A 164 -17.79 -13.69 23.92
N ARG A 165 -18.39 -12.95 24.85
CA ARG A 165 -18.93 -13.53 26.10
C ARG A 165 -20.04 -14.53 25.81
N GLU A 166 -20.93 -14.24 24.87
CA GLU A 166 -22.03 -15.14 24.49
C GLU A 166 -21.52 -16.44 23.84
N ILE A 167 -20.46 -16.37 23.02
CA ILE A 167 -19.79 -17.57 22.47
C ILE A 167 -19.17 -18.41 23.59
N ALA A 168 -18.52 -17.78 24.57
CA ALA A 168 -17.94 -18.50 25.71
C ALA A 168 -19.01 -19.20 26.57
N VAL A 169 -20.23 -18.66 26.63
CA VAL A 169 -21.38 -19.31 27.28
C VAL A 169 -21.80 -20.56 26.49
N LEU A 170 -21.95 -20.46 25.16
CA LEU A 170 -22.29 -21.60 24.30
C LEU A 170 -21.24 -22.73 24.37
N GLN A 171 -19.96 -22.38 24.34
CA GLN A 171 -18.85 -23.34 24.45
C GLN A 171 -18.81 -24.07 25.80
N LYS A 172 -19.21 -23.41 26.90
CA LYS A 172 -19.30 -24.04 28.23
C LYS A 172 -20.52 -24.95 28.37
N ALA A 173 -21.57 -24.72 27.59
CA ALA A 173 -22.82 -25.48 27.64
C ALA A 173 -22.77 -26.79 26.82
N GLY A 174 -21.77 -27.00 25.95
CA GLY A 174 -21.57 -28.23 25.15
C GLY A 174 -20.57 -28.04 24.01
N THR A 175 -20.34 -29.08 23.20
CA THR A 175 -19.49 -28.98 22.00
C THR A 175 -20.03 -27.92 21.04
N PRO A 176 -19.20 -27.03 20.47
CA PRO A 176 -19.66 -26.04 19.51
C PRO A 176 -20.30 -26.75 18.32
N SER A 177 -21.55 -26.42 18.01
CA SER A 177 -22.11 -26.80 16.71
C SER A 177 -21.35 -26.07 15.60
N GLU A 178 -21.32 -26.63 14.39
CA GLU A 178 -20.77 -25.97 13.20
C GLU A 178 -21.28 -24.52 13.06
N VAL A 179 -22.56 -24.31 13.35
CA VAL A 179 -23.22 -22.99 13.37
C VAL A 179 -22.57 -22.03 14.37
N THR A 180 -22.18 -22.51 15.56
CA THR A 180 -21.51 -21.71 16.59
C THR A 180 -20.10 -21.31 16.13
N SER A 181 -19.38 -22.25 15.51
CA SER A 181 -18.05 -22.00 14.94
C SER A 181 -18.12 -20.98 13.79
N LEU A 182 -19.13 -21.04 12.93
CA LEU A 182 -19.36 -20.05 11.87
C LEU A 182 -19.66 -18.65 12.42
N LYS A 183 -20.46 -18.55 13.49
CA LYS A 183 -20.72 -17.28 14.19
C LYS A 183 -19.47 -16.73 14.85
N MET A 184 -18.59 -17.59 15.37
CA MET A 184 -17.28 -17.18 15.89
C MET A 184 -16.39 -16.60 14.79
N VAL A 185 -16.37 -17.21 13.61
CA VAL A 185 -15.67 -16.62 12.45
C VAL A 185 -16.21 -15.23 12.13
N MET A 186 -17.54 -15.01 12.17
CA MET A 186 -18.12 -13.68 11.98
C MET A 186 -17.68 -12.66 13.04
N VAL A 187 -17.65 -13.04 14.31
CA VAL A 187 -17.15 -12.17 15.40
C VAL A 187 -15.69 -11.81 15.18
N LEU A 188 -14.85 -12.78 14.80
CA LEU A 188 -13.43 -12.55 14.50
C LEU A 188 -13.25 -11.61 13.29
N ILE A 189 -14.08 -11.74 12.25
CA ILE A 189 -14.10 -10.82 11.09
C ILE A 189 -14.45 -9.40 11.51
N GLU A 190 -15.46 -9.21 12.36
CA GLU A 190 -15.85 -7.89 12.85
C GLU A 190 -14.84 -7.29 13.84
N SER A 191 -14.04 -8.15 14.49
CA SER A 191 -12.94 -7.74 15.39
C SER A 191 -11.61 -7.45 14.66
N ASN A 192 -11.57 -7.56 13.33
CA ASN A 192 -10.34 -7.51 12.51
C ASN A 192 -9.29 -8.59 12.84
N GLU A 193 -9.70 -9.69 13.48
CA GLU A 193 -8.87 -10.87 13.82
C GLU A 193 -8.85 -11.88 12.65
N PHE A 194 -8.42 -11.41 11.48
CA PHE A 194 -8.61 -12.15 10.22
C PHE A 194 -7.86 -13.48 10.13
N ASN A 195 -6.71 -13.61 10.79
CA ASN A 195 -5.91 -14.85 10.76
C ASN A 195 -6.59 -15.97 11.53
N GLU A 196 -7.10 -15.67 12.72
CA GLU A 196 -7.84 -16.62 13.55
C GLU A 196 -9.19 -16.96 12.90
N ALA A 197 -9.86 -15.97 12.32
CA ALA A 197 -11.07 -16.18 11.52
C ALA A 197 -10.83 -17.15 10.36
N THR A 198 -9.72 -16.98 9.64
CA THR A 198 -9.35 -17.85 8.50
C THR A 198 -9.05 -19.27 8.97
N GLN A 199 -8.22 -19.42 10.02
CA GLN A 199 -7.86 -20.74 10.55
C GLN A 199 -9.09 -21.50 11.03
N LEU A 200 -9.98 -20.83 11.76
CA LEU A 200 -11.21 -21.44 12.24
C LEU A 200 -12.14 -21.82 11.07
N ALA A 201 -12.28 -20.96 10.04
CA ALA A 201 -13.06 -21.28 8.85
C ALA A 201 -12.51 -22.50 8.08
N LEU A 202 -11.18 -22.63 7.99
CA LEU A 202 -10.53 -23.78 7.35
C LEU A 202 -10.67 -25.06 8.18
N THR A 203 -10.58 -24.97 9.51
CA THR A 203 -10.81 -26.14 10.38
C THR A 203 -12.24 -26.65 10.23
N ILE A 204 -13.22 -25.76 10.06
CA ILE A 204 -14.60 -26.16 9.78
C ILE A 204 -14.69 -26.92 8.44
N LEU A 205 -13.92 -26.53 7.42
CA LEU A 205 -13.89 -27.17 6.08
C LEU A 205 -13.28 -28.57 6.04
N ASP A 206 -12.42 -28.91 6.99
CA ASP A 206 -11.72 -30.21 7.03
C ASP A 206 -12.55 -31.34 7.69
N ASP A 207 -13.65 -31.00 8.38
CA ASP A 207 -14.58 -31.96 8.98
C ASP A 207 -15.68 -32.38 7.95
N ASP A 208 -16.22 -33.61 8.02
CA ASP A 208 -17.31 -34.09 7.15
C ASP A 208 -18.61 -33.29 7.39
N ILE A 209 -18.79 -32.16 6.67
CA ILE A 209 -19.92 -31.23 6.87
C ILE A 209 -21.13 -31.56 5.98
N LEU A 210 -22.32 -31.11 6.43
CA LEU A 210 -23.54 -31.06 5.61
C LEU A 210 -23.45 -29.97 4.51
N GLU A 211 -23.99 -30.25 3.32
CA GLU A 211 -23.97 -29.41 2.11
C GLU A 211 -24.46 -27.95 2.34
N GLU A 212 -25.37 -27.73 3.30
CA GLU A 212 -25.91 -26.41 3.66
C GLU A 212 -24.93 -25.56 4.49
N THR A 213 -24.06 -26.18 5.29
CA THR A 213 -23.05 -25.51 6.12
C THR A 213 -21.87 -25.02 5.27
N GLU A 214 -21.52 -25.75 4.21
CA GLU A 214 -20.42 -25.41 3.30
C GLU A 214 -20.64 -24.09 2.54
N LEU A 215 -21.86 -23.84 2.07
CA LEU A 215 -22.26 -22.57 1.44
C LEU A 215 -22.11 -21.38 2.39
N ALA A 216 -22.40 -21.58 3.68
CA ALA A 216 -22.23 -20.56 4.70
C ALA A 216 -20.75 -20.27 4.98
N VAL A 217 -19.89 -21.30 4.98
CA VAL A 217 -18.43 -21.13 5.10
C VAL A 217 -17.87 -20.37 3.89
N VAL A 218 -18.30 -20.71 2.68
CA VAL A 218 -17.88 -20.01 1.46
C VAL A 218 -18.34 -18.54 1.48
N ASP A 219 -19.57 -18.24 1.91
CA ASP A 219 -20.02 -16.84 2.06
C ASP A 219 -19.20 -16.10 3.13
N ILE A 220 -18.82 -16.77 4.22
CA ILE A 220 -17.98 -16.22 5.27
C ILE A 220 -16.55 -15.96 4.77
N ILE A 221 -15.94 -16.88 4.02
CA ILE A 221 -14.64 -16.67 3.38
C ILE A 221 -14.75 -15.52 2.37
N VAL A 222 -15.81 -15.45 1.57
CA VAL A 222 -16.07 -14.33 0.66
C VAL A 222 -16.20 -13.00 1.40
N ARG A 223 -16.86 -12.97 2.57
CA ARG A 223 -17.00 -11.76 3.42
C ARG A 223 -15.68 -11.38 4.09
N LEU A 224 -14.94 -12.36 4.60
CA LEU A 224 -13.61 -12.21 5.17
C LEU A 224 -12.65 -11.65 4.12
N GLU A 225 -12.66 -12.19 2.91
CA GLU A 225 -11.85 -11.71 1.80
C GLU A 225 -12.32 -10.36 1.23
N ARG A 226 -13.59 -9.98 1.40
CA ARG A 226 -14.08 -8.63 1.10
C ARG A 226 -13.53 -7.60 2.09
N LYS A 227 -13.52 -7.88 3.40
CA LYS A 227 -12.89 -6.98 4.40
C LYS A 227 -11.37 -6.97 4.26
N ARG A 228 -10.74 -8.10 3.91
CA ARG A 228 -9.32 -8.17 3.54
C ARG A 228 -8.97 -7.52 2.21
N PHE A 229 -9.93 -7.13 1.37
CA PHE A 229 -9.58 -6.44 0.12
C PHE A 229 -9.00 -5.03 0.40
N ASP A 230 -9.19 -4.50 1.61
CA ASP A 230 -8.45 -3.35 2.14
C ASP A 230 -7.06 -3.74 2.72
N PHE A 231 -6.81 -5.04 2.96
CA PHE A 231 -5.60 -5.60 3.59
C PHE A 231 -5.09 -6.92 2.94
N GLY A 232 -4.35 -6.81 1.83
CA GLY A 232 -3.10 -7.57 1.59
C GLY A 232 -3.09 -9.06 1.18
N TYR A 233 -4.10 -9.90 1.38
CA TYR A 233 -3.93 -11.39 1.27
C TYR A 233 -4.38 -12.05 -0.06
N THR A 234 -3.94 -11.54 -1.21
CA THR A 234 -4.47 -11.95 -2.54
C THR A 234 -4.14 -13.39 -2.98
N LYS A 235 -2.96 -13.93 -2.63
CA LYS A 235 -2.51 -15.26 -3.09
C LYS A 235 -3.15 -16.41 -2.31
N ARG A 236 -3.21 -16.33 -0.99
CA ARG A 236 -3.92 -17.31 -0.14
C ARG A 236 -5.43 -17.30 -0.40
N ALA A 237 -6.01 -16.12 -0.61
CA ALA A 237 -7.40 -16.00 -1.03
C ALA A 237 -7.65 -16.73 -2.36
N LEU A 238 -6.74 -16.56 -3.32
CA LEU A 238 -6.83 -17.24 -4.61
C LEU A 238 -6.67 -18.76 -4.48
N GLU A 239 -5.74 -19.23 -3.64
CA GLU A 239 -5.57 -20.65 -3.31
C GLU A 239 -6.85 -21.23 -2.68
N GLY A 240 -7.44 -20.55 -1.70
CA GLY A 240 -8.71 -20.96 -1.09
C GLY A 240 -9.87 -21.00 -2.09
N VAL A 241 -9.98 -19.99 -2.97
CA VAL A 241 -10.99 -19.98 -4.04
C VAL A 241 -10.76 -21.10 -5.04
N TYR A 242 -9.51 -21.41 -5.40
CA TYR A 242 -9.22 -22.52 -6.31
C TYR A 242 -9.48 -23.88 -5.68
N SER A 243 -9.16 -24.07 -4.38
CA SER A 243 -9.52 -25.28 -3.64
C SER A 243 -11.04 -25.48 -3.62
N ALA A 244 -11.81 -24.41 -3.37
CA ALA A 244 -13.27 -24.46 -3.44
C ALA A 244 -13.77 -24.75 -4.87
N LEU A 245 -13.13 -24.22 -5.91
CA LEU A 245 -13.45 -24.53 -7.31
C LEU A 245 -13.11 -25.95 -7.74
N LEU A 246 -12.23 -26.67 -7.03
CA LEU A 246 -12.02 -28.11 -7.26
C LEU A 246 -13.23 -28.92 -6.82
N LEU A 247 -13.88 -28.50 -5.72
CA LEU A 247 -15.08 -29.14 -5.17
C LEU A 247 -16.35 -28.71 -5.92
N TRP A 248 -16.45 -27.42 -6.26
CA TRP A 248 -17.60 -26.85 -6.99
C TRP A 248 -17.18 -26.11 -8.27
N PRO A 249 -16.83 -26.84 -9.34
CA PRO A 249 -16.26 -26.25 -10.57
C PRO A 249 -17.18 -25.31 -11.35
N SER A 250 -18.47 -25.31 -11.06
CA SER A 250 -19.49 -24.51 -11.75
C SER A 250 -20.10 -23.43 -10.86
N HIS A 251 -19.61 -23.23 -9.62
CA HIS A 251 -20.22 -22.28 -8.69
C HIS A 251 -20.01 -20.83 -9.15
N PRO A 252 -21.07 -20.08 -9.51
CA PRO A 252 -20.94 -18.76 -10.13
C PRO A 252 -20.30 -17.72 -9.19
N GLY A 253 -20.60 -17.79 -7.88
CA GLY A 253 -20.01 -16.88 -6.89
C GLY A 253 -18.49 -17.06 -6.69
N LEU A 254 -17.97 -18.28 -6.82
CA LEU A 254 -16.53 -18.55 -6.69
C LEU A 254 -15.78 -18.07 -7.94
N HIS A 255 -16.39 -18.26 -9.12
CA HIS A 255 -15.89 -17.71 -10.36
C HIS A 255 -15.92 -16.17 -10.38
N GLU A 256 -16.98 -15.53 -9.87
CA GLU A 256 -17.04 -14.08 -9.69
C GLU A 256 -15.93 -13.57 -8.76
N LEU A 257 -15.74 -14.21 -7.60
CA LEU A 257 -14.67 -13.85 -6.67
C LEU A 257 -13.28 -14.04 -7.29
N ALA A 258 -13.03 -15.16 -7.97
CA ALA A 258 -11.78 -15.39 -8.68
C ALA A 258 -11.50 -14.30 -9.71
N SER A 259 -12.52 -13.84 -10.46
CA SER A 259 -12.36 -12.75 -11.43
C SER A 259 -11.94 -11.43 -10.76
N ARG A 260 -12.47 -11.12 -9.58
CA ARG A 260 -12.09 -9.93 -8.79
C ARG A 260 -10.68 -10.01 -8.25
N ILE A 261 -10.28 -11.18 -7.74
CA ILE A 261 -8.94 -11.41 -7.21
C ILE A 261 -7.92 -11.26 -8.36
N HIS A 262 -8.18 -11.88 -9.52
CA HIS A 262 -7.33 -11.73 -10.71
C HIS A 262 -7.27 -10.30 -11.25
N TRP A 263 -8.35 -9.52 -11.11
CA TRP A 263 -8.32 -8.09 -11.44
C TRP A 263 -7.30 -7.33 -10.57
N GLY A 264 -7.23 -7.64 -9.27
CA GLY A 264 -6.22 -7.09 -8.36
C GLY A 264 -4.79 -7.58 -8.62
N LEU A 265 -4.64 -8.68 -9.37
CA LEU A 265 -3.37 -9.25 -9.83
C LEU A 265 -3.01 -8.85 -11.27
N ALA A 266 -3.83 -8.05 -11.94
CA ALA A 266 -3.66 -7.65 -13.33
C ALA A 266 -3.54 -8.83 -14.33
N ASP A 267 -4.33 -9.89 -14.16
CA ASP A 267 -4.41 -11.03 -15.09
C ASP A 267 -5.75 -11.03 -15.84
N GLU A 268 -5.88 -10.20 -16.89
CA GLU A 268 -7.16 -10.00 -17.58
C GLU A 268 -7.66 -11.25 -18.29
N VAL A 269 -6.74 -12.11 -18.74
CA VAL A 269 -7.10 -13.40 -19.35
C VAL A 269 -7.86 -14.25 -18.34
N LYS A 270 -7.37 -14.34 -17.10
CA LYS A 270 -8.09 -15.06 -16.03
C LYS A 270 -9.33 -14.31 -15.54
N VAL A 271 -9.33 -12.98 -15.50
CA VAL A 271 -10.54 -12.18 -15.22
C VAL A 271 -11.65 -12.57 -16.18
N ILE A 272 -11.39 -12.48 -17.50
CA ILE A 272 -12.35 -12.80 -18.57
C ILE A 272 -12.81 -14.25 -18.46
N LYS A 273 -11.87 -15.21 -18.28
CA LYS A 273 -12.17 -16.64 -18.15
C LYS A 273 -13.12 -16.92 -16.98
N HIS A 274 -12.80 -16.41 -15.80
CA HIS A 274 -13.60 -16.67 -14.60
C HIS A 274 -14.93 -15.91 -14.64
N ALA A 275 -14.94 -14.67 -15.12
CA ALA A 275 -16.18 -13.91 -15.28
C ALA A 275 -17.12 -14.57 -16.32
N ALA A 276 -16.60 -15.07 -17.43
CA ALA A 276 -17.40 -15.83 -18.42
C ALA A 276 -18.04 -17.08 -17.78
N LYS A 277 -17.25 -17.88 -17.06
CA LYS A 277 -17.78 -19.05 -16.34
C LYS A 277 -18.86 -18.71 -15.32
N ALA A 278 -18.71 -17.58 -14.61
CA ALA A 278 -19.75 -17.11 -13.70
C ALA A 278 -21.04 -16.77 -14.46
N LEU A 279 -20.94 -16.14 -15.64
CA LEU A 279 -22.09 -15.79 -16.48
C LEU A 279 -22.73 -17.00 -17.17
N ASP A 280 -21.96 -18.01 -17.55
CA ASP A 280 -22.48 -19.26 -18.11
C ASP A 280 -23.42 -19.98 -17.12
N ASN A 281 -23.09 -19.93 -15.82
CA ASN A 281 -23.85 -20.57 -14.75
C ASN A 281 -24.89 -19.63 -14.11
N GLN A 282 -24.67 -18.32 -14.17
CA GLN A 282 -25.56 -17.28 -13.63
C GLN A 282 -25.54 -16.03 -14.52
N PRO A 283 -26.35 -16.01 -15.61
CA PRO A 283 -26.34 -14.92 -16.60
C PRO A 283 -26.69 -13.53 -16.04
N ASP A 284 -27.44 -13.48 -14.93
CA ASP A 284 -27.85 -12.25 -14.23
C ASP A 284 -26.79 -11.72 -13.24
N ASN A 285 -25.61 -12.35 -13.15
CA ASN A 285 -24.53 -11.91 -12.27
C ASN A 285 -23.86 -10.61 -12.80
N PHE A 286 -24.41 -9.48 -12.37
CA PHE A 286 -23.98 -8.15 -12.83
C PHE A 286 -22.51 -7.82 -12.50
N ARG A 287 -21.95 -8.40 -11.43
CA ARG A 287 -20.55 -8.17 -11.07
C ARG A 287 -19.62 -8.90 -12.02
N ALA A 288 -19.90 -10.18 -12.27
CA ALA A 288 -19.19 -10.93 -13.30
C ALA A 288 -19.29 -10.24 -14.66
N GLN A 289 -20.48 -9.72 -15.03
CA GLN A 289 -20.66 -8.94 -16.25
C GLN A 289 -19.77 -7.67 -16.29
N SER A 290 -19.71 -6.90 -15.20
CA SER A 290 -18.84 -5.71 -15.14
C SER A 290 -17.36 -6.06 -15.29
N PHE A 291 -16.87 -7.09 -14.59
CA PHE A 291 -15.46 -7.54 -14.72
C PHE A 291 -15.16 -8.15 -16.09
N PHE A 292 -16.11 -8.85 -16.70
CA PHE A 292 -15.99 -9.35 -18.07
C PHE A 292 -15.80 -8.21 -19.08
N LEU A 293 -16.66 -7.18 -19.02
CA LEU A 293 -16.55 -6.01 -19.89
C LEU A 293 -15.25 -5.23 -19.64
N ARG A 294 -14.87 -5.01 -18.38
CA ARG A 294 -13.61 -4.34 -18.02
C ARG A 294 -12.39 -5.09 -18.52
N GLY A 295 -12.38 -6.43 -18.38
CA GLY A 295 -11.32 -7.29 -18.89
C GLY A 295 -11.17 -7.17 -20.40
N LEU A 296 -12.28 -7.20 -21.15
CA LEU A 296 -12.27 -7.04 -22.61
C LEU A 296 -11.78 -5.65 -23.05
N VAL A 297 -12.17 -4.58 -22.35
CA VAL A 297 -11.64 -3.21 -22.59
C VAL A 297 -10.13 -3.18 -22.45
N LYS A 298 -9.58 -3.80 -21.41
CA LYS A 298 -8.13 -3.84 -21.16
C LYS A 298 -7.37 -4.71 -22.16
N LEU A 299 -7.93 -5.86 -22.52
CA LEU A 299 -7.39 -6.75 -23.54
C LEU A 299 -7.40 -6.10 -24.95
N GLY A 300 -8.34 -5.18 -25.20
CA GLY A 300 -8.50 -4.52 -26.49
C GLY A 300 -9.21 -5.37 -27.56
N ASP A 301 -9.98 -6.37 -27.13
CA ASP A 301 -10.74 -7.27 -28.01
C ASP A 301 -12.08 -6.62 -28.39
N MET A 302 -12.02 -5.69 -29.34
CA MET A 302 -13.14 -4.80 -29.68
C MET A 302 -14.36 -5.54 -30.22
N ASP A 303 -14.17 -6.61 -30.97
CA ASP A 303 -15.26 -7.39 -31.55
C ASP A 303 -16.07 -8.09 -30.45
N ARG A 304 -15.40 -8.81 -29.55
CA ARG A 304 -16.07 -9.45 -28.40
C ARG A 304 -16.65 -8.42 -27.44
N LEU A 305 -15.99 -7.28 -27.26
CA LEU A 305 -16.47 -6.21 -26.39
C LEU A 305 -17.80 -5.64 -26.89
N ARG A 306 -17.94 -5.34 -28.19
CA ARG A 306 -19.19 -4.84 -28.77
C ARG A 306 -20.35 -5.82 -28.53
N THR A 307 -20.15 -7.10 -28.86
CA THR A 307 -21.16 -8.14 -28.63
C THR A 307 -21.52 -8.27 -27.15
N ALA A 308 -20.54 -8.22 -26.26
CA ALA A 308 -20.76 -8.33 -24.82
C ALA A 308 -21.52 -7.12 -24.25
N VAL A 309 -21.23 -5.90 -24.72
CA VAL A 309 -21.95 -4.68 -24.32
C VAL A 309 -23.41 -4.75 -24.72
N ASP A 310 -23.70 -5.12 -25.97
CA ASP A 310 -25.09 -5.19 -26.44
C ASP A 310 -25.87 -6.28 -25.71
N ALA A 311 -25.27 -7.45 -25.50
CA ALA A 311 -25.87 -8.50 -24.68
C ALA A 311 -26.14 -8.02 -23.24
N ALA A 312 -25.20 -7.29 -22.64
CA ALA A 312 -25.36 -6.76 -21.28
C ALA A 312 -26.48 -5.73 -21.16
N ILE A 313 -26.67 -4.89 -22.17
CA ILE A 313 -27.77 -3.92 -22.23
C ILE A 313 -29.12 -4.61 -22.42
N VAL A 314 -29.18 -5.64 -23.27
CA VAL A 314 -30.40 -6.44 -23.44
C VAL A 314 -30.81 -7.10 -22.12
N SER A 315 -29.86 -7.69 -21.39
CA SER A 315 -30.13 -8.32 -20.10
C SER A 315 -30.45 -7.30 -19.00
N HIS A 316 -29.78 -6.15 -18.99
CA HIS A 316 -29.87 -5.16 -17.91
C HIS A 316 -29.87 -3.71 -18.44
N PRO A 317 -30.99 -3.23 -19.00
CA PRO A 317 -31.04 -1.97 -19.74
C PRO A 317 -30.81 -0.71 -18.90
N ARG A 318 -30.90 -0.80 -17.56
CA ARG A 318 -30.69 0.33 -16.63
C ARG A 318 -29.34 0.26 -15.90
N ARG A 319 -28.38 -0.52 -16.40
CA ARG A 319 -27.03 -0.59 -15.81
C ARG A 319 -26.11 0.43 -16.43
N TYR A 320 -25.39 1.14 -15.57
CA TYR A 320 -24.50 2.23 -15.96
C TYR A 320 -23.30 1.76 -16.81
N ASP A 321 -22.60 0.70 -16.37
CA ASP A 321 -21.32 0.27 -16.97
C ASP A 321 -21.44 -0.11 -18.47
N PRO A 322 -22.43 -0.90 -18.92
CA PRO A 322 -22.58 -1.24 -20.35
C PRO A 322 -22.85 -0.01 -21.22
N HIS A 323 -23.72 0.90 -20.79
CA HIS A 323 -24.01 2.14 -21.53
C HIS A 323 -22.78 3.03 -21.61
N ARG A 324 -22.07 3.21 -20.49
CA ARG A 324 -20.83 3.97 -20.43
C ARG A 324 -19.78 3.44 -21.41
N ILE A 325 -19.56 2.12 -21.44
CA ILE A 325 -18.59 1.50 -22.35
C ILE A 325 -19.07 1.60 -23.80
N GLY A 326 -20.36 1.39 -24.07
CA GLY A 326 -20.93 1.54 -25.41
C GLY A 326 -20.79 2.97 -25.95
N ILE A 327 -20.98 3.98 -25.10
CA ILE A 327 -20.71 5.39 -25.43
C ILE A 327 -19.23 5.60 -25.79
N ASP A 328 -18.30 5.10 -24.96
CA ASP A 328 -16.87 5.26 -25.26
C ASP A 328 -16.48 4.57 -26.60
N ILE A 329 -17.06 3.40 -26.91
CA ILE A 329 -16.87 2.71 -28.21
C ILE A 329 -17.44 3.53 -29.37
N ALA A 330 -18.65 4.07 -29.23
CA ALA A 330 -19.29 4.88 -30.26
C ALA A 330 -18.50 6.17 -30.51
N PHE A 331 -18.04 6.83 -29.44
CA PHE A 331 -17.32 8.10 -29.49
C PHE A 331 -15.90 7.95 -30.07
N TYR A 332 -15.09 7.04 -29.53
CA TYR A 332 -13.64 7.00 -29.83
C TYR A 332 -13.26 6.02 -30.94
N GLU A 333 -14.02 4.93 -31.12
CA GLU A 333 -13.63 3.85 -32.04
C GLU A 333 -14.46 3.87 -33.32
N SER A 334 -15.76 4.18 -33.20
CA SER A 334 -16.70 4.11 -34.32
C SER A 334 -17.01 5.48 -34.92
N ILE A 335 -16.78 6.56 -34.15
CA ILE A 335 -17.13 7.95 -34.47
C ILE A 335 -18.62 8.05 -34.87
N ASP A 336 -19.49 7.40 -34.10
CA ASP A 336 -20.94 7.36 -34.29
C ASP A 336 -21.63 8.23 -33.23
N PHE A 337 -21.68 9.54 -33.49
CA PHE A 337 -22.27 10.51 -32.58
C PHE A 337 -23.78 10.32 -32.36
N PRO A 338 -24.62 9.99 -33.36
CA PRO A 338 -26.02 9.64 -33.13
C PRO A 338 -26.20 8.50 -32.12
N GLU A 339 -25.37 7.46 -32.18
CA GLU A 339 -25.40 6.38 -31.20
C GLU A 339 -24.96 6.84 -29.80
N VAL A 340 -23.97 7.74 -29.70
CA VAL A 340 -23.60 8.39 -28.43
C VAL A 340 -24.80 9.10 -27.83
N LEU A 341 -25.51 9.93 -28.60
CA LEU A 341 -26.67 10.67 -28.13
C LEU A 341 -27.75 9.72 -27.61
N ARG A 342 -28.11 8.70 -28.40
CA ARG A 342 -29.12 7.70 -28.02
C ARG A 342 -28.76 7.01 -26.69
N ARG A 343 -27.51 6.60 -26.51
CA ARG A 343 -27.07 5.94 -25.27
C ARG A 343 -27.00 6.90 -24.09
N CYS A 344 -26.58 8.15 -24.30
CA CYS A 344 -26.60 9.18 -23.27
C CYS A 344 -28.03 9.48 -22.81
N ASP A 345 -29.00 9.59 -23.72
CA ASP A 345 -30.40 9.81 -23.39
C ASP A 345 -30.96 8.69 -22.51
N VAL A 346 -30.76 7.43 -22.94
CA VAL A 346 -31.14 6.26 -22.13
C VAL A 346 -30.43 6.29 -20.77
N GLY A 347 -29.14 6.62 -20.73
CA GLY A 347 -28.36 6.76 -19.50
C GLY A 347 -28.94 7.78 -18.53
N LEU A 348 -29.29 8.97 -19.03
CA LEU A 348 -29.84 10.08 -18.26
C LEU A 348 -31.27 9.82 -17.77
N GLU A 349 -32.06 8.99 -18.46
CA GLU A 349 -33.40 8.60 -17.99
C GLU A 349 -33.37 7.88 -16.63
N PHE A 350 -32.36 7.05 -16.38
CA PHE A 350 -32.24 6.30 -15.11
C PHE A 350 -31.11 6.80 -14.19
N ARG A 351 -30.19 7.63 -14.69
CA ARG A 351 -29.17 8.36 -13.91
C ARG A 351 -29.09 9.83 -14.35
N PRO A 352 -30.07 10.66 -13.98
CA PRO A 352 -30.07 12.09 -14.31
C PRO A 352 -28.86 12.84 -13.71
N ASP A 353 -28.32 12.34 -12.60
CA ASP A 353 -27.17 12.86 -11.87
C ASP A 353 -25.81 12.53 -12.53
N ALA A 354 -25.79 11.70 -13.59
CA ALA A 354 -24.55 11.28 -14.22
C ALA A 354 -24.00 12.34 -15.20
N ILE A 355 -23.34 13.37 -14.65
CA ILE A 355 -22.69 14.48 -15.39
C ILE A 355 -21.90 13.99 -16.61
N ARG A 356 -21.21 12.86 -16.50
CA ARG A 356 -20.44 12.27 -17.60
C ARG A 356 -21.26 12.00 -18.88
N PHE A 357 -22.53 11.59 -18.75
CA PHE A 357 -23.40 11.41 -19.92
C PHE A 357 -23.73 12.74 -20.57
N SER A 358 -23.99 13.78 -19.77
CA SER A 358 -24.22 15.13 -20.26
C SER A 358 -22.99 15.72 -20.95
N ILE A 359 -21.77 15.53 -20.40
CA ILE A 359 -20.51 15.91 -21.05
C ILE A 359 -20.35 15.23 -22.41
N GLN A 360 -20.45 13.90 -22.46
CA GLN A 360 -20.33 13.13 -23.70
C GLN A 360 -21.39 13.54 -24.74
N LYS A 361 -22.62 13.83 -24.29
CA LYS A 361 -23.72 14.32 -25.13
C LYS A 361 -23.42 15.70 -25.70
N SER A 362 -22.99 16.64 -24.86
CA SER A 362 -22.59 18.00 -25.26
C SER A 362 -21.46 17.98 -26.29
N LEU A 363 -20.42 17.18 -26.06
CA LEU A 363 -19.30 17.04 -26.99
C LEU A 363 -19.71 16.40 -28.33
N ALA A 364 -20.61 15.41 -28.30
CA ALA A 364 -21.14 14.78 -29.52
C ALA A 364 -22.02 15.74 -30.34
N LEU A 365 -22.88 16.53 -29.69
CA LEU A 365 -23.68 17.58 -30.35
C LEU A 365 -22.78 18.64 -30.98
N ALA A 366 -21.77 19.10 -30.25
CA ALA A 366 -20.78 20.05 -30.74
C ALA A 366 -20.01 19.50 -31.96
N ALA A 367 -19.63 18.22 -31.94
CA ALA A 367 -18.97 17.55 -33.07
C ALA A 367 -19.89 17.42 -34.30
N MET A 368 -21.21 17.36 -34.10
CA MET A 368 -22.21 17.36 -35.16
C MET A 368 -22.59 18.76 -35.67
N GLY A 369 -22.08 19.83 -35.04
CA GLY A 369 -22.39 21.22 -35.39
C GLY A 369 -23.66 21.78 -34.71
N GLU A 370 -24.25 21.05 -33.76
CA GLU A 370 -25.45 21.45 -33.01
C GLU A 370 -25.06 22.30 -31.78
N PHE A 371 -24.44 23.46 -32.04
CA PHE A 371 -23.74 24.24 -31.02
C PHE A 371 -24.66 24.83 -29.94
N GLU A 372 -25.84 25.32 -30.31
CA GLU A 372 -26.79 25.93 -29.39
C GLU A 372 -27.26 24.91 -28.33
N TYR A 373 -27.61 23.69 -28.77
CA TYR A 373 -28.01 22.61 -27.87
C TYR A 373 -26.85 22.11 -27.01
N ALA A 374 -25.65 22.00 -27.60
CA ALA A 374 -24.46 21.60 -26.85
C ALA A 374 -24.15 22.59 -25.71
N GLN A 375 -24.22 23.90 -26.01
CA GLN A 375 -24.00 24.98 -25.07
C GLN A 375 -25.05 24.99 -23.96
N GLU A 376 -26.34 24.90 -24.31
CA GLU A 376 -27.42 24.91 -23.32
C GLU A 376 -27.23 23.80 -22.28
N ILE A 377 -26.90 22.58 -22.73
CA ILE A 377 -26.64 21.45 -21.82
C ILE A 377 -25.41 21.73 -20.94
N ALA A 378 -24.33 22.28 -21.51
CA ALA A 378 -23.10 22.54 -20.75
C ALA A 378 -23.23 23.70 -19.76
N GLU A 379 -23.94 24.77 -20.12
CA GLU A 379 -24.26 25.87 -19.20
C GLU A 379 -25.14 25.39 -18.06
N ASN A 380 -26.15 24.55 -18.35
CA ASN A 380 -26.97 23.94 -17.30
C ASN A 380 -26.12 23.10 -16.34
N MET A 381 -25.17 22.30 -16.86
CA MET A 381 -24.24 21.54 -16.01
C MET A 381 -23.39 22.45 -15.14
N VAL A 382 -22.80 23.53 -15.69
CA VAL A 382 -21.96 24.47 -14.93
C VAL A 382 -22.78 25.23 -13.90
N ASN A 383 -24.02 25.59 -14.20
CA ASN A 383 -24.92 26.25 -13.25
C ASN A 383 -25.32 25.33 -12.09
N GLU A 384 -25.54 24.03 -12.36
CA GLU A 384 -25.87 23.03 -11.36
C GLU A 384 -24.64 22.60 -10.53
N PHE A 385 -23.48 22.48 -11.18
CA PHE A 385 -22.22 22.00 -10.61
C PHE A 385 -21.05 22.96 -10.88
N PRO A 386 -21.07 24.19 -10.33
CA PRO A 386 -20.08 25.22 -10.66
C PRO A 386 -18.64 24.84 -10.29
N GLU A 387 -18.45 23.98 -9.29
CA GLU A 387 -17.12 23.50 -8.86
C GLU A 387 -16.59 22.30 -9.66
N ASP A 388 -17.41 21.69 -10.53
CA ASP A 388 -17.01 20.57 -11.36
C ASP A 388 -16.16 21.06 -12.54
N THR A 389 -14.88 20.68 -12.52
CA THR A 389 -13.92 21.18 -13.49
C THR A 389 -14.15 20.58 -14.88
N ASP A 390 -14.60 19.33 -14.99
CA ASP A 390 -14.86 18.71 -16.29
C ASP A 390 -16.09 19.31 -16.98
N ALA A 391 -17.13 19.69 -16.22
CA ALA A 391 -18.27 20.44 -16.73
C ALA A 391 -17.85 21.80 -17.29
N ASN A 392 -17.03 22.55 -16.55
CA ASN A 392 -16.50 23.84 -17.02
C ASN A 392 -15.59 23.67 -18.26
N LEU A 393 -14.72 22.65 -18.27
CA LEU A 393 -13.89 22.36 -19.45
C LEU A 393 -14.72 21.92 -20.67
N CYS A 394 -15.87 21.27 -20.46
CA CYS A 394 -16.80 20.93 -21.53
C CYS A 394 -17.42 22.19 -22.15
N LEU A 395 -17.90 23.11 -21.32
CA LEU A 395 -18.40 24.41 -21.78
C LEU A 395 -17.31 25.22 -22.50
N SER A 396 -16.09 25.23 -21.95
CA SER A 396 -14.91 25.83 -22.57
C SER A 396 -14.64 25.26 -23.98
N GLN A 397 -14.74 23.94 -24.16
CA GLN A 397 -14.61 23.32 -25.48
C GLN A 397 -15.73 23.70 -26.45
N ILE A 398 -16.97 23.87 -25.96
CA ILE A 398 -18.09 24.33 -26.79
C ILE A 398 -17.85 25.77 -27.27
N MET A 399 -17.39 26.68 -26.39
CA MET A 399 -17.04 28.04 -26.77
C MET A 399 -15.96 28.04 -27.85
N ARG A 400 -14.91 27.24 -27.67
CA ARG A 400 -13.82 27.08 -28.64
C ARG A 400 -14.33 26.66 -30.02
N VAL A 401 -15.12 25.59 -30.12
CA VAL A 401 -15.58 25.08 -31.44
C VAL A 401 -16.50 26.05 -32.16
N ARG A 402 -17.15 26.97 -31.44
CA ARG A 402 -17.94 28.09 -32.01
C ARG A 402 -17.08 29.26 -32.48
N GLY A 403 -15.77 29.23 -32.21
CA GLY A 403 -14.85 30.33 -32.51
C GLY A 403 -14.81 31.42 -31.44
N ASP A 404 -15.32 31.15 -30.24
CA ASP A 404 -15.30 32.08 -29.10
C ASP A 404 -14.13 31.75 -28.14
N GLY A 405 -12.94 32.23 -28.50
CA GLY A 405 -11.72 32.04 -27.69
C GLY A 405 -11.75 32.83 -26.36
N GLU A 406 -12.39 34.00 -26.33
CA GLU A 406 -12.59 34.77 -25.09
C GLU A 406 -13.49 34.01 -24.12
N GLY A 407 -14.62 33.47 -24.61
CA GLY A 407 -15.52 32.61 -23.83
C GLY A 407 -14.86 31.32 -23.35
N GLN A 408 -13.98 30.73 -24.17
CA GLN A 408 -13.15 29.59 -23.78
C GLN A 408 -12.29 29.91 -22.55
N ILE A 409 -11.56 31.03 -22.58
CA ILE A 409 -10.69 31.49 -21.48
C ILE A 409 -11.52 31.87 -20.26
N ALA A 410 -12.62 32.62 -20.44
CA ALA A 410 -13.48 33.07 -19.36
C ALA A 410 -14.05 31.90 -18.54
N THR A 411 -14.46 30.83 -19.23
CA THR A 411 -14.98 29.63 -18.58
C THR A 411 -13.91 28.89 -17.77
N ILE A 412 -12.67 28.82 -18.28
CA ILE A 412 -11.57 28.21 -17.54
C ILE A 412 -11.23 29.05 -16.30
N ASN A 413 -11.11 30.36 -16.47
CA ASN A 413 -10.83 31.29 -15.38
C ASN A 413 -11.90 31.29 -14.29
N ASN A 414 -13.17 31.09 -14.64
CA ASN A 414 -14.26 30.99 -13.67
C ASN A 414 -14.01 29.87 -12.64
N PHE A 415 -13.72 28.64 -13.10
CA PHE A 415 -13.46 27.56 -12.14
C PHE A 415 -12.11 27.70 -11.44
N LEU A 416 -11.08 28.26 -12.10
CA LEU A 416 -9.79 28.54 -11.45
C LEU A 416 -9.97 29.49 -10.26
N GLN A 417 -10.76 30.55 -10.43
CA GLN A 417 -11.11 31.48 -9.36
C GLN A 417 -11.87 30.79 -8.22
N LEU A 418 -12.79 29.86 -8.51
CA LEU A 418 -13.46 29.04 -7.49
C LEU A 418 -12.48 28.16 -6.70
N LYS A 419 -11.38 27.71 -7.33
CA LYS A 419 -10.27 27.01 -6.67
C LYS A 419 -9.24 27.97 -6.04
N GLY A 420 -9.53 29.28 -6.03
CA GLY A 420 -8.68 30.33 -5.48
C GLY A 420 -7.37 30.50 -6.25
N LEU A 421 -7.39 30.31 -7.57
CA LEU A 421 -6.29 30.61 -8.49
C LEU A 421 -6.59 31.90 -9.25
N THR A 422 -5.56 32.70 -9.49
CA THR A 422 -5.62 33.91 -10.31
C THR A 422 -5.96 33.56 -11.76
N PRO A 423 -6.76 34.37 -12.47
CA PRO A 423 -6.99 34.17 -13.89
C PRO A 423 -5.69 34.16 -14.70
N PHE A 424 -5.63 33.29 -15.71
CA PHE A 424 -4.61 33.38 -16.75
C PHE A 424 -5.12 34.19 -17.94
N LEU A 425 -4.20 34.66 -18.77
CA LEU A 425 -4.44 35.41 -20.00
C LEU A 425 -3.74 34.69 -21.16
N SER A 426 -4.33 34.81 -22.36
CA SER A 426 -3.61 34.49 -23.60
C SER A 426 -2.86 35.71 -24.09
N THR A 427 -1.61 35.52 -24.48
CA THR A 427 -0.80 36.55 -25.16
C THR A 427 -1.17 36.69 -26.65
N ASP A 428 -1.96 35.76 -27.21
CA ASP A 428 -2.59 35.92 -28.53
C ASP A 428 -3.86 36.77 -28.42
N SER A 429 -3.68 38.09 -28.43
CA SER A 429 -4.78 39.07 -28.36
C SER A 429 -5.76 39.06 -29.54
N VAL A 430 -5.49 38.30 -30.62
CA VAL A 430 -6.32 38.30 -31.83
C VAL A 430 -7.26 37.10 -31.85
N ASN A 431 -6.73 35.89 -31.67
CA ASN A 431 -7.56 34.68 -31.71
C ASN A 431 -7.90 34.16 -30.31
N HIS A 432 -7.30 34.74 -29.26
CA HIS A 432 -7.43 34.26 -27.89
C HIS A 432 -7.11 32.76 -27.77
N SER A 433 -6.16 32.29 -28.58
CA SER A 433 -5.76 30.90 -28.59
C SER A 433 -5.09 30.55 -27.27
N ILE A 434 -5.37 29.37 -26.73
CA ILE A 434 -4.64 28.82 -25.58
C ILE A 434 -3.70 27.71 -26.06
N THR A 435 -2.41 27.89 -25.84
CA THR A 435 -1.33 26.92 -26.05
C THR A 435 -0.30 27.16 -24.96
N ILE A 436 0.50 26.16 -24.59
CA ILE A 436 1.48 26.31 -23.50
C ILE A 436 2.39 27.52 -23.71
N GLY A 437 2.83 27.77 -24.96
CA GLY A 437 3.70 28.90 -25.28
C GLY A 437 3.08 30.29 -25.21
N ASN A 438 1.76 30.43 -25.05
CA ASN A 438 1.10 31.74 -25.04
C ASN A 438 0.28 32.03 -23.77
N LEU A 439 0.43 31.22 -22.72
CA LEU A 439 -0.19 31.47 -21.42
C LEU A 439 0.62 32.48 -20.60
N SER A 440 -0.09 33.35 -19.90
CA SER A 440 0.49 34.28 -18.92
C SER A 440 -0.46 34.43 -17.73
N CYS A 441 0.05 34.85 -16.59
CA CYS A 441 -0.76 35.11 -15.41
C CYS A 441 -0.18 36.32 -14.68
N GLU A 442 -1.05 37.20 -14.18
CA GLU A 442 -0.62 38.40 -13.48
C GLU A 442 0.08 38.03 -12.16
N PRO A 443 1.18 38.71 -11.79
CA PRO A 443 1.95 38.36 -10.61
C PRO A 443 1.16 38.68 -9.34
N GLU A 444 0.88 37.64 -8.56
CA GLU A 444 0.40 37.80 -7.17
C GLU A 444 1.58 38.13 -6.24
N ASN A 445 1.29 38.49 -4.99
CA ASN A 445 2.31 38.81 -3.99
C ASN A 445 3.24 37.61 -3.74
N ALA A 446 4.55 37.86 -3.86
CA ALA A 446 5.58 36.88 -3.59
C ALA A 446 5.61 36.49 -2.09
N TYR A 447 5.68 35.19 -1.83
CA TYR A 447 5.94 34.59 -0.52
C TYR A 447 7.39 34.10 -0.46
N VAL A 448 8.21 34.79 0.33
CA VAL A 448 9.67 34.54 0.43
C VAL A 448 10.10 33.80 1.70
N ASN A 449 9.22 33.71 2.72
CA ASN A 449 9.55 33.17 4.04
C ASN A 449 9.18 31.69 4.22
N GLY A 450 8.91 30.97 3.14
CA GLY A 450 8.57 29.55 3.18
C GLY A 450 9.80 28.63 3.16
N PRO A 451 9.61 27.32 3.38
CA PRO A 451 10.68 26.32 3.27
C PRO A 451 11.28 26.32 1.87
N LEU A 452 12.54 25.89 1.75
CA LEU A 452 13.17 25.70 0.44
C LEU A 452 12.49 24.53 -0.29
N VAL A 453 12.04 24.79 -1.52
CA VAL A 453 11.46 23.77 -2.40
C VAL A 453 12.44 23.46 -3.53
N SER A 454 12.91 22.21 -3.61
CA SER A 454 13.65 21.73 -4.78
C SER A 454 12.68 21.32 -5.88
N VAL A 455 12.76 21.98 -7.03
CA VAL A 455 12.00 21.61 -8.22
C VAL A 455 12.94 20.86 -9.16
N ILE A 456 12.65 19.59 -9.42
CA ILE A 456 13.44 18.76 -10.33
C ILE A 456 12.78 18.74 -11.70
N MET A 457 13.51 19.19 -12.71
CA MET A 457 13.13 19.18 -14.11
C MET A 457 14.11 18.32 -14.90
N THR A 458 13.60 17.48 -15.80
CA THR A 458 14.43 16.69 -16.71
C THR A 458 14.13 17.06 -18.14
N THR A 459 15.14 17.02 -19.00
CA THR A 459 15.00 17.41 -20.40
C THR A 459 15.90 16.55 -21.30
N TRP A 460 15.49 16.39 -22.55
CA TRP A 460 16.28 15.76 -23.60
C TRP A 460 15.95 16.45 -24.93
N GLY A 461 16.90 17.21 -25.43
CA GLY A 461 16.76 18.15 -26.54
C GLY A 461 16.25 19.52 -26.10
N ARG A 462 16.47 20.51 -26.96
CA ARG A 462 15.96 21.87 -26.79
C ARG A 462 14.63 22.05 -27.52
N ASP A 463 13.54 22.04 -26.75
CA ASP A 463 12.20 22.39 -27.25
C ASP A 463 11.93 23.90 -27.10
N GLU A 464 11.06 24.45 -27.95
CA GLU A 464 10.57 25.84 -27.89
C GLU A 464 9.84 26.13 -26.57
N LEU A 465 9.33 25.10 -25.90
CA LEU A 465 8.61 25.20 -24.63
C LEU A 465 9.53 25.17 -23.40
N LEU A 466 10.82 24.84 -23.54
CA LEU A 466 11.75 24.72 -22.41
C LEU A 466 11.83 26.02 -21.59
N ASP A 467 11.97 27.16 -22.27
CA ASP A 467 12.04 28.47 -21.62
C ASP A 467 10.71 28.83 -20.93
N VAL A 468 9.58 28.40 -21.52
CA VAL A 468 8.24 28.63 -20.94
C VAL A 468 8.07 27.82 -19.66
N ALA A 469 8.47 26.54 -19.67
CA ALA A 469 8.43 25.67 -18.50
C ALA A 469 9.33 26.19 -17.37
N ILE A 470 10.57 26.57 -17.69
CA ILE A 470 11.53 27.14 -16.73
C ILE A 470 10.95 28.42 -16.12
N ASN A 471 10.50 29.38 -16.94
CA ASN A 471 9.96 30.64 -16.44
C ASN A 471 8.70 30.42 -15.58
N SER A 472 7.84 29.45 -15.92
CA SER A 472 6.66 29.12 -15.09
C SER A 472 7.02 28.67 -13.67
N ILE A 473 8.21 28.08 -13.47
CA ILE A 473 8.76 27.76 -12.15
C ILE A 473 9.40 28.97 -11.49
N LEU A 474 10.20 29.75 -12.24
CA LEU A 474 10.87 30.95 -11.70
C LEU A 474 9.86 32.03 -11.25
N ASP A 475 8.69 32.07 -11.88
CA ASP A 475 7.58 32.99 -11.63
C ASP A 475 6.58 32.51 -10.58
N GLN A 476 6.84 31.38 -9.92
CA GLN A 476 6.00 30.92 -8.80
C GLN A 476 5.89 31.98 -7.70
N THR A 477 4.72 32.09 -7.08
CA THR A 477 4.48 33.02 -5.96
C THR A 477 5.31 32.64 -4.74
N HIS A 478 5.57 31.35 -4.52
CA HIS A 478 6.57 30.88 -3.56
C HIS A 478 7.99 31.05 -4.15
N ARG A 479 8.79 31.96 -3.60
CA ARG A 479 10.09 32.35 -4.19
C ARG A 479 11.30 31.59 -3.67
N ASN A 480 11.19 30.95 -2.51
CA ASN A 480 12.29 30.18 -1.93
C ASN A 480 12.37 28.80 -2.60
N ILE A 481 12.90 28.79 -3.82
CA ILE A 481 13.01 27.60 -4.68
C ILE A 481 14.44 27.46 -5.19
N GLU A 482 14.85 26.21 -5.40
CA GLU A 482 15.94 25.87 -6.32
C GLU A 482 15.37 25.05 -7.48
N LEU A 483 15.82 25.33 -8.70
CA LEU A 483 15.43 24.61 -9.90
C LEU A 483 16.62 23.78 -10.37
N ILE A 484 16.51 22.47 -10.18
CA ILE A 484 17.51 21.49 -10.60
C ILE A 484 17.09 20.95 -11.96
N ILE A 485 17.85 21.29 -13.00
CA ILE A 485 17.61 20.83 -14.37
C ILE A 485 18.65 19.76 -14.71
N VAL A 486 18.18 18.56 -15.01
CA VAL A 486 19.02 17.44 -15.43
C VAL A 486 18.80 17.19 -16.92
N ASP A 487 19.83 17.49 -17.71
CA ASP A 487 19.90 17.12 -19.12
C ASP A 487 20.23 15.63 -19.26
N ASP A 488 19.31 14.86 -19.84
CA ASP A 488 19.39 13.42 -20.09
C ASP A 488 20.25 13.10 -21.33
N LYS A 489 21.42 13.75 -21.40
CA LYS A 489 22.39 13.67 -22.48
C LYS A 489 21.80 14.10 -23.85
N SER A 490 21.43 15.37 -23.96
CA SER A 490 21.02 15.96 -25.24
C SER A 490 22.16 15.96 -26.27
N ASP A 491 21.80 15.77 -27.55
CA ASP A 491 22.73 15.79 -28.68
C ASP A 491 22.87 17.17 -29.34
N ASP A 492 22.13 18.18 -28.85
CA ASP A 492 22.08 19.55 -29.35
C ASP A 492 22.68 20.57 -28.36
N ASP A 493 22.40 21.87 -28.56
CA ASP A 493 22.91 22.96 -27.73
C ASP A 493 22.12 23.18 -26.41
N CYS A 494 21.25 22.23 -26.02
CA CYS A 494 20.40 22.34 -24.84
C CYS A 494 21.21 22.60 -23.56
N PHE A 495 22.28 21.83 -23.31
CA PHE A 495 23.07 21.97 -22.09
C PHE A 495 23.77 23.34 -21.99
N ASP A 496 24.33 23.84 -23.10
CA ASP A 496 24.96 25.16 -23.16
C ASP A 496 23.94 26.29 -22.92
N HIS A 497 22.74 26.14 -23.49
CA HIS A 497 21.63 27.07 -23.25
C HIS A 497 21.23 27.10 -21.76
N LEU A 498 21.08 25.93 -21.13
CA LEU A 498 20.77 25.81 -19.70
C LEU A 498 21.87 26.41 -18.82
N LEU A 499 23.15 26.20 -19.13
CA LEU A 499 24.27 26.84 -18.43
C LEU A 499 24.19 28.38 -18.54
N SER A 500 23.77 28.89 -19.70
CA SER A 500 23.57 30.33 -19.90
C SER A 500 22.47 30.90 -19.00
N LEU A 501 21.40 30.13 -18.73
CA LEU A 501 20.33 30.50 -17.82
C LEU A 501 20.79 30.44 -16.36
N ALA A 502 21.54 29.41 -15.98
CA ALA A 502 22.12 29.29 -14.63
C ALA A 502 23.08 30.44 -14.28
N ASN A 503 23.79 30.98 -15.26
CA ASN A 503 24.61 32.18 -15.08
C ASN A 503 23.78 33.47 -14.86
N ARG A 504 22.50 33.48 -15.23
CA ARG A 504 21.60 34.64 -15.12
C ARG A 504 20.71 34.58 -13.88
N ASP A 505 20.32 33.40 -13.43
CA ASP A 505 19.49 33.19 -12.24
C ASP A 505 20.13 32.14 -11.34
N SER A 506 20.56 32.58 -10.15
CA SER A 506 21.27 31.74 -9.18
C SER A 506 20.42 30.64 -8.57
N ARG A 507 19.10 30.63 -8.80
CA ARG A 507 18.21 29.54 -8.37
C ARG A 507 18.33 28.31 -9.26
N ILE A 508 18.88 28.45 -10.47
CA ILE A 508 18.99 27.37 -11.43
C ILE A 508 20.32 26.63 -11.25
N ARG A 509 20.25 25.30 -11.10
CA ARG A 509 21.40 24.40 -11.06
C ARG A 509 21.24 23.37 -12.18
N VAL A 510 22.24 23.26 -13.04
CA VAL A 510 22.16 22.44 -14.25
C VAL A 510 23.20 21.34 -14.20
N PHE A 511 22.79 20.13 -14.56
CA PHE A 511 23.66 18.97 -14.63
C PHE A 511 23.36 18.17 -15.90
N GLN A 512 24.36 17.48 -16.43
CA GLN A 512 24.21 16.54 -17.55
C GLN A 512 24.63 15.16 -17.08
N VAL A 513 23.82 14.14 -17.35
CA VAL A 513 24.18 12.74 -17.09
C VAL A 513 25.10 12.20 -18.18
N GLU A 514 25.90 11.18 -17.86
CA GLU A 514 26.88 10.62 -18.80
C GLU A 514 26.21 9.92 -20.00
N GLU A 515 25.07 9.27 -19.78
CA GLU A 515 24.33 8.49 -20.77
C GLU A 515 22.83 8.76 -20.67
N ASN A 516 22.13 8.72 -21.82
CA ASN A 516 20.68 8.84 -21.85
C ASN A 516 20.03 7.62 -21.15
N GLY A 517 19.45 7.87 -19.97
CA GLY A 517 18.77 6.87 -19.15
C GLY A 517 17.25 7.05 -19.14
N GLY A 518 16.73 8.13 -19.69
CA GLY A 518 15.31 8.47 -19.61
C GLY A 518 14.93 9.21 -18.33
N THR A 519 13.70 9.72 -18.32
CA THR A 519 13.21 10.71 -17.33
C THR A 519 13.38 10.29 -15.87
N TYR A 520 13.14 9.02 -15.49
CA TYR A 520 13.21 8.63 -14.08
C TYR A 520 14.63 8.38 -13.58
N LEU A 521 15.59 7.99 -14.43
CA LEU A 521 17.01 7.98 -14.03
C LEU A 521 17.50 9.41 -13.82
N ALA A 522 17.18 10.32 -14.75
CA ALA A 522 17.51 11.74 -14.60
C ALA A 522 16.82 12.37 -13.36
N LYS A 523 15.56 12.03 -13.08
CA LYS A 523 14.85 12.47 -11.86
C LYS A 523 15.51 11.91 -10.60
N ASN A 524 15.94 10.64 -10.62
CA ASN A 524 16.67 10.05 -9.50
C ASN A 524 18.01 10.73 -9.26
N PHE A 525 18.76 11.04 -10.32
CA PHE A 525 19.97 11.84 -10.21
C PHE A 525 19.67 13.23 -9.60
N GLY A 526 18.64 13.92 -10.10
CA GLY A 526 18.17 15.18 -9.52
C GLY A 526 17.76 15.07 -8.04
N LEU A 527 17.15 13.94 -7.64
CA LEU A 527 16.79 13.67 -6.23
C LEU A 527 18.03 13.56 -5.32
N THR A 528 19.18 13.11 -5.83
CA THR A 528 20.43 13.09 -5.04
C THR A 528 20.99 14.49 -4.79
N LEU A 529 20.61 15.47 -5.61
CA LEU A 529 21.15 16.83 -5.60
C LEU A 529 20.27 17.84 -4.86
N ALA A 530 19.05 17.43 -4.48
CA ALA A 530 18.04 18.27 -3.86
C ALA A 530 18.37 18.63 -2.39
N TYR A 531 18.37 19.93 -2.08
CA TYR A 531 18.61 20.46 -0.74
C TYR A 531 17.36 20.92 0.00
N GLY A 532 16.25 21.08 -0.70
CA GLY A 532 14.98 21.56 -0.17
C GLY A 532 14.39 20.63 0.89
N GLU A 533 13.70 21.25 1.85
CA GLU A 533 12.86 20.54 2.83
C GLU A 533 11.67 19.85 2.13
N LEU A 534 11.24 20.43 1.01
CA LEU A 534 10.20 19.90 0.14
C LEU A 534 10.78 19.69 -1.26
N ILE A 535 10.34 18.62 -1.92
CA ILE A 535 10.78 18.24 -3.26
C ILE A 535 9.57 18.10 -4.16
N THR A 536 9.62 18.68 -5.37
CA THR A 536 8.58 18.52 -6.39
C THR A 536 9.18 18.43 -7.78
N PHE A 537 8.36 18.24 -8.81
CA PHE A 537 8.81 17.98 -10.17
C PHE A 537 8.10 18.88 -11.20
N MET A 538 8.72 18.94 -12.38
CA MET A 538 8.21 19.65 -13.55
C MET A 538 8.73 18.95 -14.82
N ASP A 539 7.89 18.79 -15.83
CA ASP A 539 8.33 18.36 -17.17
C ASP A 539 8.68 19.59 -18.01
N SER A 540 9.64 19.47 -18.93
CA SER A 540 10.25 20.61 -19.64
C SER A 540 9.37 21.23 -20.74
N ASP A 541 8.20 20.68 -20.98
CA ASP A 541 7.27 21.06 -22.05
C ASP A 541 5.90 21.52 -21.54
N ASP A 542 5.71 21.61 -20.21
CA ASP A 542 4.44 21.98 -19.59
C ASP A 542 4.47 23.39 -18.99
N TRP A 543 3.29 23.94 -18.67
CA TRP A 543 3.16 25.19 -17.93
C TRP A 543 2.51 24.98 -16.56
N CYS A 544 3.11 25.57 -15.54
CA CYS A 544 2.64 25.50 -14.17
C CYS A 544 2.06 26.86 -13.72
N HIS A 545 0.87 26.83 -13.13
CA HIS A 545 0.24 28.03 -12.58
C HIS A 545 1.10 28.66 -11.48
N PRO A 546 1.28 30.00 -11.40
CA PRO A 546 2.18 30.65 -10.44
C PRO A 546 1.93 30.31 -8.97
N GLN A 547 0.69 30.00 -8.60
CA GLN A 547 0.29 29.67 -7.22
C GLN A 547 0.38 28.17 -6.87
N ARG A 548 0.88 27.29 -7.75
CA ARG A 548 0.94 25.83 -7.48
C ARG A 548 1.75 25.55 -6.22
N ILE A 549 3.03 25.93 -6.21
CA ILE A 549 3.97 25.57 -5.13
C ILE A 549 3.48 26.16 -3.80
N GLN A 550 3.03 27.41 -3.79
CA GLN A 550 2.52 28.06 -2.58
C GLN A 550 1.34 27.29 -1.96
N LYS A 551 0.39 26.81 -2.77
CA LYS A 551 -0.76 26.03 -2.28
C LYS A 551 -0.34 24.68 -1.72
N GLN A 552 0.53 23.95 -2.43
CA GLN A 552 1.03 22.66 -1.96
C GLN A 552 1.85 22.78 -0.67
N VAL A 553 2.72 23.79 -0.58
CA VAL A 553 3.48 24.13 0.64
C VAL A 553 2.51 24.40 1.79
N LYS A 554 1.45 25.19 1.56
CA LYS A 554 0.44 25.47 2.57
C LYS A 554 -0.26 24.20 3.04
N THR A 555 -0.61 23.29 2.15
CA THR A 555 -1.23 21.99 2.51
C THR A 555 -0.31 21.22 3.46
N LEU A 556 0.96 21.03 3.10
CA LEU A 556 1.92 20.32 3.95
C LEU A 556 2.22 21.06 5.27
N GLN A 557 2.20 22.39 5.29
CA GLN A 557 2.39 23.15 6.54
C GLN A 557 1.18 23.04 7.48
N THR A 558 -0.04 22.99 6.94
CA THR A 558 -1.27 22.95 7.74
C THR A 558 -1.67 21.53 8.18
N GLN A 559 -1.12 20.50 7.53
CA GLN A 559 -1.39 19.08 7.80
C GLN A 559 -0.06 18.33 8.01
N PRO A 560 0.52 18.35 9.22
CA PRO A 560 1.81 17.72 9.51
C PRO A 560 1.86 16.21 9.24
N GLU A 561 0.72 15.52 9.36
CA GLU A 561 0.53 14.10 9.06
C GLU A 561 0.63 13.75 7.57
N VAL A 562 0.42 14.74 6.71
CA VAL A 562 0.54 14.58 5.26
C VAL A 562 2.02 14.70 4.88
N VAL A 563 2.53 13.66 4.22
CA VAL A 563 3.92 13.58 3.74
C VAL A 563 4.04 13.93 2.26
N ALA A 564 2.93 13.89 1.52
CA ALA A 564 2.88 14.20 0.10
C ALA A 564 1.55 14.83 -0.32
N THR A 565 1.62 15.81 -1.22
CA THR A 565 0.43 16.39 -1.88
C THR A 565 0.60 16.39 -3.39
N ILE A 566 -0.51 16.35 -4.12
CA ILE A 566 -0.54 16.42 -5.57
C ILE A 566 -1.69 17.29 -6.05
N HIS A 567 -1.48 17.95 -7.17
CA HIS A 567 -2.50 18.71 -7.88
C HIS A 567 -2.98 17.94 -9.13
N ASP A 568 -3.95 18.52 -9.82
CA ASP A 568 -4.50 18.00 -11.07
C ASP A 568 -3.95 18.75 -12.29
N TYR A 569 -4.21 18.20 -13.47
CA TYR A 569 -3.93 18.82 -14.77
C TYR A 569 -5.07 18.60 -15.75
N PHE A 570 -5.06 19.38 -16.82
CA PHE A 570 -5.69 19.03 -18.09
C PHE A 570 -4.71 19.29 -19.23
N ARG A 571 -4.97 18.70 -20.40
CA ARG A 571 -4.09 18.87 -21.57
C ARG A 571 -4.61 19.91 -22.55
N ILE A 572 -3.69 20.52 -23.28
CA ILE A 572 -3.96 21.47 -24.34
C ILE A 572 -3.22 21.02 -25.60
N GLU A 573 -3.95 20.94 -26.71
CA GLU A 573 -3.39 20.74 -28.05
C GLU A 573 -3.00 22.09 -28.69
N SER A 574 -2.17 22.05 -29.73
CA SER A 574 -1.72 23.25 -30.45
C SER A 574 -2.85 24.06 -31.12
N ASN A 575 -4.04 23.48 -31.26
CA ASN A 575 -5.25 24.12 -31.78
C ASN A 575 -6.21 24.62 -30.66
N SER A 576 -5.70 24.73 -29.43
CA SER A 576 -6.46 25.11 -28.23
C SER A 576 -7.53 24.10 -27.78
N SER A 577 -7.56 22.90 -28.36
CA SER A 577 -8.46 21.84 -27.92
C SER A 577 -7.99 21.21 -26.60
N ILE A 578 -8.96 20.82 -25.78
CA ILE A 578 -8.75 20.11 -24.52
C ILE A 578 -9.33 18.71 -24.71
N PRO A 579 -8.49 17.67 -24.82
CA PRO A 579 -8.95 16.33 -25.13
C PRO A 579 -9.64 15.69 -23.91
N PHE A 580 -10.84 15.17 -24.14
CA PHE A 580 -11.55 14.35 -23.17
C PHE A 580 -11.24 12.87 -23.41
N ARG A 581 -10.95 12.13 -22.35
CA ARG A 581 -10.85 10.66 -22.38
C ARG A 581 -11.91 10.11 -21.46
N ASN A 582 -12.83 9.29 -21.98
CA ASN A 582 -13.94 8.75 -21.20
C ASN A 582 -14.79 9.85 -20.54
N GLY A 583 -15.06 10.96 -21.24
CA GLY A 583 -15.84 12.08 -20.70
C GLY A 583 -15.20 12.80 -19.50
N ILE A 584 -13.88 12.69 -19.33
CA ILE A 584 -13.12 13.38 -18.28
C ILE A 584 -11.89 14.00 -18.96
N ALA A 585 -11.64 15.29 -18.75
CA ALA A 585 -10.44 16.02 -19.18
C ALA A 585 -9.43 16.18 -18.04
N VAL A 586 -9.88 16.40 -16.81
CA VAL A 586 -9.01 16.58 -15.64
C VAL A 586 -8.43 15.24 -15.18
N ARG A 587 -7.15 15.22 -14.82
CA ARG A 587 -6.44 14.04 -14.31
C ARG A 587 -5.48 14.44 -13.20
N MET A 588 -5.11 13.44 -12.39
CA MET A 588 -4.06 13.58 -11.39
C MET A 588 -2.72 13.87 -12.06
N ALA A 589 -2.10 15.00 -11.74
CA ALA A 589 -0.82 15.39 -12.30
C ALA A 589 0.30 14.72 -11.51
N CYS A 590 0.63 13.47 -11.85
CA CYS A 590 1.69 12.71 -11.19
C CYS A 590 3.02 13.51 -11.10
N ILE A 591 3.30 14.34 -12.11
CA ILE A 591 4.46 15.24 -12.15
C ILE A 591 4.41 16.37 -11.10
N SER A 592 3.24 16.75 -10.63
CA SER A 592 3.09 17.78 -9.59
C SER A 592 3.31 17.26 -8.17
N LEU A 593 3.66 15.98 -8.00
CA LEU A 593 3.89 15.39 -6.68
C LEU A 593 4.88 16.27 -5.90
N MET A 594 4.45 16.74 -4.73
CA MET A 594 5.30 17.40 -3.75
C MET A 594 5.42 16.51 -2.53
N ILE A 595 6.64 16.19 -2.14
CA ILE A 595 6.95 15.34 -0.98
C ILE A 595 7.81 16.09 0.02
N ARG A 596 7.69 15.68 1.28
CA ARG A 596 8.70 15.97 2.30
C ARG A 596 10.00 15.22 2.02
N LYS A 597 11.15 15.83 2.32
CA LYS A 597 12.46 15.19 2.17
C LYS A 597 12.55 13.86 2.96
N GLU A 598 11.96 13.82 4.14
CA GLU A 598 11.90 12.64 5.01
C GLU A 598 11.14 11.47 4.34
N ALA A 599 10.14 11.78 3.50
CA ALA A 599 9.43 10.76 2.74
C ALA A 599 10.37 10.06 1.73
N ARG A 600 11.18 10.84 1.00
CA ARG A 600 12.23 10.30 0.11
C ARG A 600 13.27 9.51 0.88
N GLU A 601 13.67 9.97 2.07
CA GLU A 601 14.58 9.24 2.95
C GLU A 601 14.04 7.87 3.34
N ARG A 602 12.73 7.78 3.59
CA ARG A 602 12.09 6.53 4.01
C ARG A 602 11.81 5.55 2.87
N ILE A 603 11.43 6.02 1.68
CA ILE A 603 10.96 5.14 0.57
C ILE A 603 11.94 5.08 -0.61
N GLY A 604 13.01 5.85 -0.57
CA GLY A 604 14.05 5.88 -1.59
C GLY A 604 13.63 6.62 -2.86
N PHE A 605 13.97 6.06 -4.01
CA PHE A 605 13.94 6.74 -5.31
C PHE A 605 12.84 6.21 -6.23
N PHE A 606 12.58 6.86 -7.37
CA PHE A 606 11.69 6.27 -8.38
C PHE A 606 12.25 4.93 -8.85
N ASP A 607 11.35 4.01 -9.18
CA ASP A 607 11.74 2.81 -9.91
C ASP A 607 12.44 3.20 -11.24
N CYS A 608 13.55 2.55 -11.57
CA CYS A 608 14.39 2.91 -12.73
C CYS A 608 13.78 2.42 -14.05
N LEU A 609 12.61 2.99 -14.37
CA LEU A 609 11.86 2.76 -15.60
C LEU A 609 11.98 3.95 -16.55
N ARG A 610 11.64 3.73 -17.82
CA ARG A 610 11.51 4.80 -18.82
C ARG A 610 10.15 5.51 -18.71
N VAL A 611 9.11 4.80 -18.24
CA VAL A 611 7.73 5.30 -18.19
C VAL A 611 6.98 4.81 -16.94
N GLY A 612 6.16 5.66 -16.33
CA GLY A 612 5.14 5.27 -15.34
C GLY A 612 5.63 4.94 -13.92
N ALA A 613 6.86 5.30 -13.55
CA ALA A 613 7.35 5.12 -12.18
C ALA A 613 6.75 6.12 -11.19
N ASP A 614 6.18 7.23 -11.67
CA ASP A 614 5.51 8.23 -10.83
C ASP A 614 4.28 7.69 -10.09
N SER A 615 3.45 6.92 -10.81
CA SER A 615 2.22 6.33 -10.30
C SER A 615 2.54 5.27 -9.25
N GLU A 616 3.61 4.50 -9.48
CA GLU A 616 4.12 3.54 -8.50
C GLU A 616 4.64 4.26 -7.25
N TYR A 617 5.42 5.33 -7.42
CA TYR A 617 5.98 6.08 -6.29
C TYR A 617 4.90 6.71 -5.40
N ILE A 618 3.81 7.23 -6.01
CA ILE A 618 2.64 7.75 -5.28
C ILE A 618 1.93 6.64 -4.49
N GLU A 619 1.62 5.51 -5.12
CA GLU A 619 0.97 4.39 -4.43
C GLU A 619 1.90 3.78 -3.36
N ARG A 620 3.23 3.88 -3.53
CA ARG A 620 4.21 3.45 -2.54
C ARG A 620 4.23 4.32 -1.29
N ILE A 621 4.12 5.65 -1.44
CA ILE A 621 3.95 6.57 -0.30
C ILE A 621 2.78 6.11 0.56
N GLN A 622 1.62 5.84 -0.07
CA GLN A 622 0.43 5.36 0.63
C GLN A 622 0.63 3.96 1.26
N ALA A 623 1.42 3.10 0.62
CA ALA A 623 1.71 1.77 1.15
C ALA A 623 2.61 1.81 2.39
N VAL A 624 3.55 2.75 2.47
CA VAL A 624 4.49 2.88 3.58
C VAL A 624 3.93 3.73 4.72
N PHE A 625 3.29 4.86 4.42
CA PHE A 625 2.84 5.86 5.40
C PHE A 625 1.34 5.79 5.71
N GLY A 626 0.58 4.98 4.98
CA GLY A 626 -0.88 4.91 5.09
C GLY A 626 -1.59 5.85 4.12
N VAL A 627 -2.86 5.56 3.85
CA VAL A 627 -3.64 6.26 2.79
C VAL A 627 -3.85 7.74 3.12
N ASP A 628 -3.99 8.08 4.41
CA ASP A 628 -4.23 9.45 4.88
C ASP A 628 -2.99 10.35 4.85
N SER A 629 -1.80 9.77 4.58
CA SER A 629 -0.54 10.52 4.47
C SER A 629 -0.37 11.26 3.12
N PHE A 630 -1.29 11.02 2.19
CA PHE A 630 -1.25 11.58 0.83
C PHE A 630 -2.54 12.35 0.54
N VAL A 631 -2.39 13.59 0.05
CA VAL A 631 -3.52 14.42 -0.34
C VAL A 631 -3.49 14.67 -1.85
N ARG A 632 -4.60 14.40 -2.53
CA ARG A 632 -4.85 14.89 -3.89
C ARG A 632 -5.80 16.07 -3.83
N GLU A 633 -5.28 17.25 -4.16
CA GLU A 633 -6.06 18.47 -4.26
C GLU A 633 -6.66 18.56 -5.66
N ASN A 634 -7.99 18.68 -5.74
CA ASN A 634 -8.71 18.90 -7.00
C ASN A 634 -8.52 20.35 -7.50
N ILE A 635 -7.27 20.67 -7.82
CA ILE A 635 -6.78 21.98 -8.26
C ILE A 635 -5.98 21.73 -9.54
N PRO A 636 -6.52 22.06 -10.72
CA PRO A 636 -5.83 21.83 -12.00
C PRO A 636 -4.79 22.94 -12.26
N SER A 637 -3.74 22.99 -11.45
CA SER A 637 -2.69 24.02 -11.55
C SER A 637 -1.65 23.73 -12.63
N MET A 638 -1.81 22.63 -13.37
CA MET A 638 -0.88 22.20 -14.43
C MET A 638 -1.61 22.19 -15.77
N PHE A 639 -1.01 22.85 -16.75
CA PHE A 639 -1.49 22.92 -18.12
C PHE A 639 -0.47 22.16 -18.95
N MET A 640 -0.85 20.98 -19.42
CA MET A 640 0.11 20.07 -20.05
C MET A 640 -0.06 20.02 -21.57
N THR A 641 1.03 19.84 -22.31
CA THR A 641 0.90 19.65 -23.76
C THR A 641 0.25 18.31 -24.11
N GLN A 642 -0.37 18.23 -25.27
CA GLN A 642 -0.74 16.96 -25.90
C GLN A 642 -0.10 16.89 -27.29
N HIS A 643 0.85 15.98 -27.46
CA HIS A 643 1.40 15.62 -28.76
C HIS A 643 1.62 14.11 -28.88
N ALA A 644 1.45 13.60 -30.11
CA ALA A 644 1.49 12.16 -30.40
C ALA A 644 2.88 11.52 -30.21
N ALA A 645 3.94 12.32 -30.23
CA ALA A 645 5.31 11.84 -29.99
C ALA A 645 5.63 11.63 -28.50
N SER A 646 4.78 12.09 -27.57
CA SER A 646 4.98 11.87 -26.13
C SER A 646 4.82 10.39 -25.76
N LEU A 647 5.51 9.96 -24.70
CA LEU A 647 5.48 8.59 -24.15
C LEU A 647 4.07 8.13 -23.72
N THR A 648 3.15 9.07 -23.52
CA THR A 648 1.74 8.81 -23.18
C THR A 648 0.77 9.11 -24.32
N GLY A 649 1.19 9.87 -25.33
CA GLY A 649 0.38 10.30 -26.47
C GLY A 649 0.45 9.35 -27.66
N GLY A 650 1.52 8.56 -27.79
CA GLY A 650 1.67 7.56 -28.86
C GLY A 650 2.60 6.39 -28.51
N GLY A 651 2.78 5.48 -29.47
CA GLY A 651 3.66 4.32 -29.34
C GLY A 651 3.15 3.21 -28.41
N ARG A 652 4.06 2.31 -28.01
CA ARG A 652 3.77 1.10 -27.21
C ARG A 652 3.20 1.41 -25.82
N PHE A 653 3.48 2.59 -25.28
CA PHE A 653 3.12 3.00 -23.92
C PHE A 653 1.98 4.03 -23.88
N HIS A 654 1.28 4.25 -24.99
CA HIS A 654 0.22 5.25 -25.06
C HIS A 654 -0.95 4.93 -24.11
N ILE A 655 -1.64 5.97 -23.66
CA ILE A 655 -2.82 5.87 -22.80
C ILE A 655 -4.04 6.40 -23.56
N SER A 656 -4.97 5.52 -23.96
CA SER A 656 -6.23 5.93 -24.61
C SER A 656 -7.38 6.07 -23.61
N TRP A 657 -8.60 6.20 -24.15
CA TRP A 657 -9.85 5.98 -23.44
C TRP A 657 -9.89 4.60 -22.73
N ARG A 658 -9.12 3.60 -23.18
CA ARG A 658 -8.98 2.30 -22.50
C ARG A 658 -8.09 2.36 -21.24
N SER A 659 -7.58 3.54 -20.88
CA SER A 659 -6.61 3.76 -19.81
C SER A 659 -5.30 2.99 -20.10
N ILE A 660 -4.47 2.71 -19.10
CA ILE A 660 -3.23 1.95 -19.26
C ILE A 660 -3.53 0.51 -19.74
N THR A 661 -2.75 0.01 -20.68
CA THR A 661 -2.84 -1.34 -21.24
C THR A 661 -1.43 -1.92 -21.47
N GLY A 662 -1.33 -3.21 -21.84
CA GLY A 662 -0.07 -3.86 -22.19
C GLY A 662 0.96 -3.81 -21.06
N ASP A 663 2.22 -3.50 -21.40
CA ASP A 663 3.35 -3.46 -20.48
C ASP A 663 3.09 -2.59 -19.24
N ARG A 664 2.43 -1.42 -19.39
CA ARG A 664 2.11 -0.55 -18.24
C ARG A 664 1.14 -1.21 -17.27
N PHE A 665 0.16 -1.96 -17.79
CA PHE A 665 -0.82 -2.65 -16.95
C PHE A 665 -0.20 -3.85 -16.25
N PHE A 666 0.66 -4.61 -16.95
CA PHE A 666 1.44 -5.68 -16.33
C PHE A 666 2.34 -5.15 -15.21
N ASN A 667 3.12 -4.09 -15.49
CA ASN A 667 3.99 -3.46 -14.49
C ASN A 667 3.17 -3.01 -13.26
N ARG A 668 1.98 -2.44 -13.48
CA ARG A 668 1.03 -2.11 -12.41
C ARG A 668 0.65 -3.30 -11.55
N GLY A 669 0.35 -4.45 -12.14
CA GLY A 669 0.12 -5.68 -11.39
C GLY A 669 1.29 -6.05 -10.49
N SER A 670 2.52 -5.99 -11.02
CA SER A 670 3.75 -6.35 -10.32
C SER A 670 4.01 -5.47 -9.10
N TRP A 671 4.03 -4.14 -9.26
CA TRP A 671 4.28 -3.27 -8.12
C TRP A 671 3.11 -3.21 -7.14
N MET A 672 1.85 -3.39 -7.58
CA MET A 672 0.73 -3.54 -6.64
C MET A 672 0.89 -4.79 -5.77
N ALA A 673 1.38 -5.89 -6.34
CA ALA A 673 1.71 -7.09 -5.58
C ALA A 673 2.81 -6.83 -4.56
N TRP A 674 3.83 -6.06 -4.91
CA TRP A 674 4.86 -5.64 -3.98
C TRP A 674 4.36 -4.68 -2.90
N HIS A 675 3.60 -3.64 -3.23
CA HIS A 675 3.02 -2.71 -2.25
C HIS A 675 2.12 -3.39 -1.24
N ARG A 676 1.44 -4.48 -1.62
CA ARG A 676 0.71 -5.32 -0.66
C ARG A 676 1.65 -5.98 0.36
N ARG A 677 2.82 -6.47 -0.06
CA ARG A 677 3.86 -6.98 0.85
C ARG A 677 4.37 -5.88 1.77
N VAL A 678 4.53 -4.66 1.26
CA VAL A 678 4.91 -3.48 2.07
C VAL A 678 3.87 -3.22 3.17
N LYS A 679 2.59 -3.16 2.81
CA LYS A 679 1.48 -2.96 3.77
C LYS A 679 1.40 -4.08 4.84
N ASN A 680 1.85 -5.29 4.50
CA ASN A 680 1.90 -6.42 5.44
C ASN A 680 3.17 -6.44 6.32
N GLY A 681 4.10 -5.49 6.14
CA GLY A 681 5.40 -5.49 6.84
C GLY A 681 6.39 -6.53 6.32
N GLU A 682 6.12 -7.17 5.17
CA GLU A 682 7.00 -8.15 4.52
C GLU A 682 8.10 -7.49 3.68
N SER A 683 7.97 -6.19 3.39
CA SER A 683 8.98 -5.40 2.67
C SER A 683 9.00 -3.96 3.20
N ALA A 684 10.17 -3.33 3.22
CA ALA A 684 10.34 -1.96 3.71
C ALA A 684 9.73 -0.89 2.79
N GLY A 685 9.39 -1.22 1.54
CA GLY A 685 8.90 -0.23 0.57
C GLY A 685 9.98 0.74 0.09
N TYR A 686 11.24 0.32 0.12
CA TYR A 686 12.40 1.15 -0.22
C TYR A 686 12.98 0.79 -1.59
N VAL A 687 13.23 1.78 -2.45
CA VAL A 687 13.98 1.62 -3.70
C VAL A 687 15.31 2.37 -3.63
N ALA A 688 16.40 1.61 -3.71
CA ALA A 688 17.77 2.16 -3.69
C ALA A 688 18.15 2.88 -5.00
N HIS A 689 19.11 3.79 -4.91
CA HIS A 689 19.78 4.40 -6.05
C HIS A 689 21.31 4.24 -5.91
N PRO A 690 22.02 3.74 -6.94
CA PRO A 690 21.48 3.16 -8.16
C PRO A 690 20.69 1.87 -7.90
N GLN A 691 19.58 1.66 -8.61
CA GLN A 691 18.72 0.50 -8.39
C GLN A 691 19.35 -0.76 -9.02
N ARG A 692 20.02 -1.58 -8.21
CA ARG A 692 20.67 -2.83 -8.67
C ARG A 692 19.82 -4.07 -8.47
N VAL A 693 18.94 -4.06 -7.47
CA VAL A 693 18.00 -5.15 -7.20
C VAL A 693 16.60 -4.57 -7.28
N ARG A 694 15.74 -5.19 -8.09
CA ARG A 694 14.35 -4.78 -8.24
C ARG A 694 13.47 -5.55 -7.26
N GLU A 695 12.57 -4.84 -6.60
CA GLU A 695 11.62 -5.40 -5.64
C GLU A 695 10.43 -6.11 -6.32
N PHE A 696 10.20 -5.80 -7.60
CA PHE A 696 9.16 -6.37 -8.44
C PHE A 696 9.58 -6.41 -9.91
N GLU A 697 8.94 -7.31 -10.66
CA GLU A 697 9.19 -7.48 -12.09
C GLU A 697 8.61 -6.33 -12.91
N ALA A 698 9.35 -5.90 -13.93
CA ALA A 698 8.88 -4.97 -14.95
C ALA A 698 9.21 -5.51 -16.34
N PRO A 699 8.41 -5.19 -17.37
CA PRO A 699 8.72 -5.57 -18.75
C PRO A 699 10.04 -4.96 -19.23
N ASP A 700 10.86 -5.72 -19.95
CA ASP A 700 12.16 -5.27 -20.46
C ASP A 700 12.08 -3.96 -21.25
N ALA A 701 11.00 -3.76 -22.01
CA ALA A 701 10.78 -2.55 -22.80
C ALA A 701 10.62 -1.28 -21.94
N MET A 702 10.25 -1.42 -20.66
CA MET A 702 10.10 -0.33 -19.71
C MET A 702 11.38 -0.07 -18.91
N LEU A 703 12.34 -1.00 -18.86
CA LEU A 703 13.57 -0.83 -18.11
C LEU A 703 14.44 0.27 -18.72
N ALA A 704 15.03 1.08 -17.85
CA ALA A 704 15.84 2.23 -18.26
C ALA A 704 17.35 2.01 -18.13
N SER A 705 17.80 0.95 -17.45
CA SER A 705 19.21 0.60 -17.31
C SER A 705 19.44 -0.90 -17.46
N ARG A 706 20.70 -1.30 -17.75
CA ARG A 706 21.09 -2.70 -17.96
C ARG A 706 21.65 -3.41 -16.72
N LEU A 707 21.73 -2.76 -15.56
CA LEU A 707 22.35 -3.32 -14.36
C LEU A 707 21.30 -3.63 -13.29
N HIS A 708 20.62 -4.75 -13.46
CA HIS A 708 19.70 -5.31 -12.48
C HIS A 708 19.98 -6.79 -12.26
N TRP A 709 19.90 -7.26 -11.01
CA TRP A 709 19.89 -8.69 -10.72
C TRP A 709 18.71 -9.35 -11.44
N THR A 710 18.97 -10.50 -12.08
CA THR A 710 17.94 -11.34 -12.70
C THR A 710 17.99 -12.74 -12.09
N PRO A 711 16.89 -13.53 -12.16
CA PRO A 711 16.85 -14.88 -11.58
C PRO A 711 17.96 -15.84 -12.03
N ASN A 712 18.59 -15.56 -13.18
CA ASN A 712 19.68 -16.38 -13.72
C ASN A 712 21.07 -15.99 -13.20
N VAL A 713 21.19 -14.90 -12.43
CA VAL A 713 22.45 -14.46 -11.84
C VAL A 713 22.71 -15.25 -10.56
N THR A 714 23.81 -16.01 -10.57
CA THR A 714 24.36 -16.74 -9.40
C THR A 714 24.52 -15.79 -8.21
N LEU A 715 24.10 -16.25 -7.03
CA LEU A 715 24.19 -15.47 -5.80
C LEU A 715 25.66 -15.23 -5.40
N PHE A 716 25.92 -14.13 -4.68
CA PHE A 716 27.26 -13.78 -4.24
C PHE A 716 27.85 -14.84 -3.30
N SER A 717 27.05 -15.38 -2.37
CA SER A 717 27.40 -16.46 -1.46
C SER A 717 27.86 -17.71 -2.20
N GLU A 718 27.17 -18.07 -3.28
CA GLU A 718 27.55 -19.18 -4.17
C GLU A 718 28.88 -18.90 -4.87
N ARG A 719 29.08 -17.69 -5.43
CA ARG A 719 30.36 -17.26 -6.02
C ARG A 719 31.51 -17.37 -5.03
N MET A 720 31.27 -16.96 -3.78
CA MET A 720 32.26 -16.99 -2.71
C MET A 720 32.60 -18.41 -2.27
N LEU A 721 31.62 -19.31 -2.20
CA LEU A 721 31.84 -20.73 -1.91
C LEU A 721 32.65 -21.41 -3.02
N GLU A 722 32.31 -21.14 -4.29
CA GLU A 722 33.08 -21.64 -5.44
C GLU A 722 34.51 -21.11 -5.43
N ARG A 723 34.69 -19.80 -5.23
CA ARG A 723 36.02 -19.17 -5.11
C ARG A 723 36.83 -19.75 -3.97
N THR A 724 36.23 -19.94 -2.80
CA THR A 724 36.89 -20.54 -1.63
C THR A 724 37.41 -21.94 -1.95
N LYS A 725 36.61 -22.79 -2.62
CA LYS A 725 37.06 -24.12 -3.08
C LYS A 725 38.26 -24.04 -4.04
N ARG A 726 38.29 -23.02 -4.91
CA ARG A 726 39.41 -22.80 -5.87
C ARG A 726 40.68 -22.30 -5.18
N TRP A 727 40.56 -21.26 -4.34
CA TRP A 727 41.68 -20.58 -3.69
C TRP A 727 42.39 -21.45 -2.66
N TRP A 728 41.63 -22.20 -1.86
CA TRP A 728 42.16 -23.00 -0.76
C TRP A 728 42.51 -24.44 -1.17
N ASN A 729 42.40 -24.76 -2.47
CA ASN A 729 42.98 -25.98 -3.01
C ASN A 729 44.52 -25.92 -2.92
N PRO A 730 45.20 -26.93 -2.34
CA PRO A 730 46.66 -26.97 -2.23
C PRO A 730 47.41 -26.88 -3.56
N LYS A 731 46.77 -27.25 -4.67
CA LYS A 731 47.36 -27.21 -6.02
C LYS A 731 47.33 -25.82 -6.66
N THR A 732 46.54 -24.90 -6.11
CA THR A 732 46.34 -23.56 -6.69
C THR A 732 47.33 -22.57 -6.07
N VAL A 733 48.19 -21.97 -6.90
CA VAL A 733 49.09 -20.87 -6.50
C VAL A 733 48.49 -19.55 -6.96
N LEU A 734 48.08 -18.70 -6.00
CA LEU A 734 47.53 -17.37 -6.26
C LEU A 734 48.34 -16.33 -5.48
N PRO A 735 48.94 -15.32 -6.14
CA PRO A 735 49.64 -14.25 -5.45
C PRO A 735 48.73 -13.56 -4.43
N VAL A 736 47.51 -13.16 -4.78
CA VAL A 736 46.65 -12.40 -3.85
C VAL A 736 46.17 -13.19 -2.62
N LYS A 737 46.29 -14.53 -2.60
CA LYS A 737 45.84 -15.38 -1.48
C LYS A 737 46.60 -15.08 -0.18
N HIS A 738 47.90 -14.79 -0.27
CA HIS A 738 48.73 -14.56 0.92
C HIS A 738 48.49 -13.21 1.58
N LEU A 739 47.87 -12.26 0.86
CA LEU A 739 47.55 -10.93 1.36
C LEU A 739 46.48 -10.94 2.47
N SER A 740 45.77 -12.07 2.65
CA SER A 740 44.88 -12.29 3.80
C SER A 740 45.61 -12.42 5.14
N ARG A 741 46.94 -12.59 5.13
CA ARG A 741 47.77 -12.50 6.33
C ARG A 741 48.04 -11.03 6.64
N LYS A 742 47.82 -10.59 7.88
CA LYS A 742 47.86 -9.16 8.26
C LYS A 742 49.19 -8.50 7.91
N ILE A 743 50.32 -9.14 8.21
CA ILE A 743 51.67 -8.61 7.88
C ILE A 743 51.88 -8.51 6.37
N ALA A 744 51.56 -9.56 5.61
CA ALA A 744 51.76 -9.52 4.17
C ALA A 744 50.81 -8.52 3.45
N GLY A 745 49.57 -8.40 3.94
CA GLY A 745 48.63 -7.38 3.47
C GLY A 745 49.12 -5.96 3.77
N ARG A 746 49.60 -5.72 4.99
CA ARG A 746 50.24 -4.47 5.43
C ARG A 746 51.39 -4.08 4.52
N ASP A 747 52.39 -4.95 4.37
CA ASP A 747 53.58 -4.66 3.57
C ASP A 747 53.22 -4.39 2.11
N TRP A 748 52.21 -5.09 1.58
CA TRP A 748 51.71 -4.84 0.24
C TRP A 748 51.00 -3.49 0.12
N ALA A 749 50.15 -3.11 1.08
CA ALA A 749 49.49 -1.81 1.10
C ALA A 749 50.50 -0.64 1.20
N GLU A 750 51.50 -0.77 2.08
CA GLU A 750 52.60 0.20 2.21
C GLU A 750 53.38 0.36 0.90
N SER A 751 53.68 -0.76 0.22
CA SER A 751 54.36 -0.73 -1.09
C SER A 751 53.57 -0.01 -2.19
N HIS A 752 52.28 0.22 -1.97
CA HIS A 752 51.36 0.91 -2.87
C HIS A 752 50.96 2.31 -2.39
N GLY A 753 51.64 2.84 -1.37
CA GLY A 753 51.49 4.21 -0.89
C GLY A 753 50.41 4.40 0.17
N VAL A 754 49.80 3.33 0.69
CA VAL A 754 48.77 3.42 1.73
C VAL A 754 49.41 3.27 3.10
N LYS A 755 49.07 4.18 4.01
CA LYS A 755 49.62 4.19 5.37
C LYS A 755 49.14 2.96 6.15
N SER A 756 50.05 2.36 6.93
CA SER A 756 49.75 1.25 7.85
C SER A 756 50.32 1.55 9.25
N PRO A 757 49.86 0.84 10.30
CA PRO A 757 50.39 1.03 11.66
C PRO A 757 51.90 0.79 11.73
N GLU A 758 52.60 1.59 12.53
CA GLU A 758 54.03 1.39 12.79
C GLU A 758 54.28 0.05 13.48
N LEU A 759 55.23 -0.74 12.96
CA LEU A 759 55.56 -2.06 13.50
C LEU A 759 56.73 -1.96 14.49
N TYR A 760 56.50 -2.35 15.74
CA TYR A 760 57.52 -2.29 16.79
C TYR A 760 58.26 -3.63 16.99
N TRP A 761 57.55 -4.74 16.81
CA TRP A 761 58.11 -6.07 17.01
C TRP A 761 57.36 -7.12 16.19
N GLN A 762 58.06 -8.16 15.73
CA GLN A 762 57.45 -9.36 15.14
C GLN A 762 58.30 -10.61 15.39
N SER A 763 57.67 -11.77 15.56
CA SER A 763 58.33 -13.08 15.66
C SER A 763 57.39 -14.23 15.25
N GLU A 764 57.96 -15.36 14.81
CA GLU A 764 57.22 -16.62 14.61
C GLU A 764 56.93 -17.35 15.93
N ASN A 765 57.59 -16.93 17.03
CA ASN A 765 57.43 -17.52 18.35
C ASN A 765 56.94 -16.46 19.35
N ILE A 766 55.72 -16.64 19.86
CA ILE A 766 55.12 -15.72 20.84
C ILE A 766 55.91 -15.67 22.15
N GLY A 767 56.67 -16.73 22.48
CA GLY A 767 57.56 -16.75 23.65
C GLY A 767 58.67 -15.70 23.60
N ASP A 768 58.96 -15.14 22.42
CA ASP A 768 59.95 -14.09 22.21
C ASP A 768 59.36 -12.68 22.34
N LEU A 769 58.09 -12.54 22.74
CA LEU A 769 57.46 -11.25 23.01
C LEU A 769 58.31 -10.45 24.00
N PRO A 770 58.67 -9.17 23.74
CA PRO A 770 59.44 -8.36 24.69
C PRO A 770 58.71 -8.17 26.01
N GLU A 771 59.43 -7.72 27.04
CA GLU A 771 58.75 -7.27 28.27
C GLU A 771 57.86 -6.08 27.93
N LEU A 772 56.65 -6.00 28.52
CA LEU A 772 55.70 -4.94 28.16
C LEU A 772 56.24 -3.53 28.44
N ALA A 773 57.21 -3.40 29.36
CA ALA A 773 57.90 -2.15 29.65
C ALA A 773 58.96 -1.74 28.59
N GLU A 774 59.33 -2.66 27.70
CA GLU A 774 60.24 -2.42 26.57
C GLU A 774 59.48 -1.99 25.30
N LEU A 775 58.15 -2.15 25.29
CA LEU A 775 57.26 -1.66 24.24
C LEU A 775 56.75 -0.25 24.58
N PRO A 776 56.25 0.52 23.59
CA PRO A 776 55.57 1.78 23.86
C PRO A 776 54.39 1.60 24.83
N ASN A 777 54.11 2.64 25.63
CA ASN A 777 53.00 2.62 26.60
C ASN A 777 51.64 2.35 25.95
N GLU A 778 51.50 2.69 24.66
CA GLU A 778 50.32 2.45 23.83
C GLU A 778 50.72 1.51 22.68
N VAL A 779 50.24 0.26 22.71
CA VAL A 779 50.65 -0.78 21.74
C VAL A 779 49.53 -1.79 21.50
N THR A 780 49.41 -2.28 20.27
CA THR A 780 48.52 -3.39 19.92
C THR A 780 49.33 -4.65 19.69
N ILE A 781 49.03 -5.74 20.40
CA ILE A 781 49.68 -7.05 20.21
C ILE A 781 48.67 -8.03 19.62
N LYS A 782 49.01 -8.68 18.51
CA LYS A 782 48.10 -9.61 17.82
C LYS A 782 48.83 -10.64 16.93
N PRO A 783 48.18 -11.77 16.60
CA PRO A 783 48.64 -12.68 15.56
C PRO A 783 48.26 -12.18 14.15
N ASP A 784 49.04 -12.60 13.15
CA ASP A 784 48.87 -12.25 11.74
C ASP A 784 47.76 -13.03 11.01
N ILE A 785 47.26 -14.08 11.66
CA ILE A 785 46.06 -14.82 11.28
C ILE A 785 45.08 -14.86 12.45
N GLY A 786 43.81 -15.11 12.14
CA GLY A 786 42.75 -15.26 13.14
C GLY A 786 41.55 -14.37 12.83
N TRP A 787 40.43 -14.69 13.47
CA TRP A 787 39.18 -13.94 13.34
C TRP A 787 38.75 -13.41 14.71
N SER A 788 37.99 -12.31 14.70
CA SER A 788 37.47 -11.62 15.90
C SER A 788 38.54 -10.95 16.77
N ALA A 789 38.12 -10.30 17.85
CA ALA A 789 39.00 -9.67 18.84
C ALA A 789 39.72 -10.65 19.77
N LYS A 790 39.51 -11.97 19.60
CA LYS A 790 40.19 -13.01 20.38
C LYS A 790 41.69 -12.93 20.10
N ASN A 791 42.50 -12.86 21.16
CA ASN A 791 43.96 -12.69 21.08
C ASN A 791 44.42 -11.38 20.42
N ILE A 792 43.60 -10.32 20.47
CA ILE A 792 44.00 -8.94 20.16
C ILE A 792 44.07 -8.16 21.47
N PHE A 793 45.23 -7.55 21.75
CA PHE A 793 45.49 -6.83 22.99
C PHE A 793 45.83 -5.38 22.67
N CYS A 794 44.86 -4.48 22.84
CA CYS A 794 45.04 -3.03 22.66
C CYS A 794 45.46 -2.44 24.00
N LEU A 795 46.75 -2.34 24.28
CA LEU A 795 47.27 -2.01 25.60
C LEU A 795 47.56 -0.50 25.73
N ARG A 796 47.09 0.08 26.84
CA ARG A 796 47.54 1.39 27.34
C ARG A 796 48.02 1.22 28.78
N ASP A 797 49.29 1.49 29.04
CA ASP A 797 49.92 1.32 30.36
C ASP A 797 49.69 -0.09 30.96
N GLY A 798 49.71 -1.11 30.10
CA GLY A 798 49.48 -2.52 30.46
C GLY A 798 48.01 -2.90 30.72
N GLN A 799 47.06 -1.97 30.55
CA GLN A 799 45.62 -2.26 30.59
C GLN A 799 45.09 -2.47 29.16
N ASN A 800 44.41 -3.58 28.92
CA ASN A 800 43.75 -3.83 27.63
C ASN A 800 42.46 -3.02 27.54
N LEU A 801 42.33 -2.21 26.49
CA LEU A 801 41.18 -1.34 26.27
C LEU A 801 39.91 -2.11 25.91
N LEU A 802 40.02 -3.37 25.46
CA LEU A 802 38.88 -4.19 25.04
C LEU A 802 38.14 -4.87 26.20
N ASP A 803 38.80 -5.14 27.32
CA ASP A 803 38.22 -5.81 28.49
C ASP A 803 38.46 -5.05 29.82
N HIS A 804 39.16 -3.91 29.75
CA HIS A 804 39.57 -3.07 30.87
C HIS A 804 40.39 -3.80 31.95
N ARG A 805 40.96 -4.98 31.65
CA ARG A 805 41.82 -5.75 32.54
C ARG A 805 43.28 -5.40 32.29
N ARG A 806 44.10 -5.44 33.34
CA ARG A 806 45.56 -5.43 33.20
C ARG A 806 46.05 -6.81 32.77
N TRP A 807 46.83 -6.84 31.71
CA TRP A 807 47.44 -8.05 31.19
C TRP A 807 48.94 -8.02 31.42
N THR A 808 49.48 -9.13 31.89
CA THR A 808 50.92 -9.37 31.95
C THR A 808 51.39 -10.04 30.68
N ARG A 809 52.69 -9.93 30.40
CA ARG A 809 53.35 -10.64 29.28
C ARG A 809 53.02 -12.13 29.27
N GLN A 810 53.08 -12.79 30.43
CA GLN A 810 52.83 -14.23 30.54
C GLN A 810 51.36 -14.57 30.24
N GLU A 811 50.40 -13.78 30.74
CA GLU A 811 48.98 -14.01 30.45
C GLU A 811 48.66 -13.88 28.95
N ILE A 812 49.32 -12.94 28.25
CA ILE A 812 49.18 -12.79 26.78
C ILE A 812 49.71 -14.04 26.06
N ILE A 813 50.91 -14.50 26.46
CA ILE A 813 51.52 -15.71 25.90
C ILE A 813 50.62 -16.93 26.14
N ASP A 814 50.12 -17.10 27.37
CA ASP A 814 49.27 -18.22 27.74
C ASP A 814 47.96 -18.21 26.94
N SER A 815 47.29 -17.06 26.84
CA SER A 815 46.05 -16.90 26.07
C SER A 815 46.22 -17.25 24.58
N ILE A 816 47.33 -16.84 23.98
CA ILE A 816 47.64 -17.17 22.58
C ILE A 816 47.97 -18.65 22.44
N THR A 817 48.73 -19.20 23.39
CA THR A 817 49.21 -20.59 23.33
C THR A 817 48.08 -21.60 23.55
N GLU A 818 47.08 -21.25 24.36
CA GLU A 818 45.87 -22.05 24.59
C GLU A 818 44.91 -22.10 23.39
N ASP A 819 45.16 -21.32 22.32
CA ASP A 819 44.32 -21.32 21.13
C ASP A 819 44.70 -22.43 20.13
N ASP A 820 43.91 -23.51 20.13
CA ASP A 820 44.05 -24.65 19.21
C ASP A 820 44.14 -24.26 17.72
N TYR A 821 43.49 -23.16 17.31
CA TYR A 821 43.51 -22.71 15.92
C TYR A 821 44.89 -22.17 15.52
N LEU A 822 45.56 -21.44 16.42
CA LEU A 822 46.88 -20.88 16.18
C LEU A 822 47.96 -21.97 16.25
N GLN A 823 47.81 -22.94 17.14
CA GLN A 823 48.76 -24.06 17.30
C GLN A 823 48.90 -24.96 16.06
N THR A 824 47.87 -25.00 15.21
CA THR A 824 47.85 -25.87 14.03
C THR A 824 48.44 -25.21 12.77
N ARG A 825 49.02 -24.01 12.88
CA ARG A 825 49.46 -23.19 11.74
C ARG A 825 50.79 -22.49 12.01
N THR A 826 51.47 -22.09 10.93
CA THR A 826 52.61 -21.16 11.02
C THR A 826 52.08 -19.73 11.17
N VAL A 827 52.29 -19.12 12.33
CA VAL A 827 51.76 -17.81 12.71
C VAL A 827 52.91 -16.83 12.96
N ILE A 828 52.74 -15.58 12.53
CA ILE A 828 53.60 -14.47 12.92
C ILE A 828 52.84 -13.67 13.99
N PHE A 829 53.50 -13.41 15.10
CA PHE A 829 53.00 -12.54 16.16
C PHE A 829 53.71 -11.21 16.06
N PHE A 830 53.01 -10.12 16.36
CA PHE A 830 53.60 -8.80 16.27
C PHE A 830 52.96 -7.79 17.21
N ALA A 831 53.72 -6.72 17.46
CA ALA A 831 53.31 -5.55 18.21
C ALA A 831 53.42 -4.32 17.29
N GLU A 832 52.33 -3.56 17.21
CA GLU A 832 52.20 -2.38 16.34
C GLU A 832 51.63 -1.18 17.10
N GLU A 833 51.64 -0.03 16.45
CA GLU A 833 51.00 1.20 16.90
C GLU A 833 49.54 0.99 17.35
N LEU A 834 49.18 1.57 18.51
CA LEU A 834 47.79 1.70 18.91
C LEU A 834 47.19 2.96 18.25
N LEU A 835 46.39 2.75 17.21
CA LEU A 835 45.74 3.82 16.45
C LEU A 835 44.79 4.66 17.31
N LYS A 836 44.68 5.95 16.98
CA LYS A 836 43.86 6.95 17.70
C LYS A 836 42.72 7.46 16.82
N PRO A 837 41.50 7.66 17.35
CA PRO A 837 40.38 8.23 16.59
C PRO A 837 40.63 9.69 16.20
N GLU A 838 40.00 10.16 15.11
CA GLU A 838 40.04 11.57 14.65
C GLU A 838 39.43 12.55 15.67
N SER A 839 38.33 12.16 16.30
CA SER A 839 37.68 12.94 17.35
C SER A 839 37.29 12.02 18.50
N SER A 840 37.60 12.44 19.73
CA SER A 840 37.25 11.70 20.95
C SER A 840 36.14 12.43 21.71
N THR A 841 34.96 11.81 21.82
CA THR A 841 34.04 12.11 22.92
C THR A 841 34.54 11.42 24.20
N GLU A 842 34.03 11.79 25.38
CA GLU A 842 34.33 11.07 26.64
C GLU A 842 33.88 9.60 26.52
N GLY A 843 34.80 8.69 26.22
CA GLY A 843 34.56 7.24 26.17
C GLY A 843 35.13 6.50 24.95
N ASP A 844 35.47 7.19 23.86
CA ASP A 844 36.02 6.56 22.64
C ASP A 844 37.55 6.43 22.71
N PHE A 845 38.05 5.19 22.77
CA PHE A 845 39.48 4.90 22.88
C PHE A 845 40.11 4.22 21.66
N LEU A 846 39.29 3.76 20.71
CA LEU A 846 39.72 3.07 19.49
C LEU A 846 39.09 3.73 18.26
N PRO A 847 39.79 3.81 17.12
CA PRO A 847 39.23 4.35 15.89
C PRO A 847 38.10 3.49 15.35
N ARG A 848 37.23 4.11 14.56
CA ARG A 848 36.16 3.41 13.83
C ARG A 848 36.74 2.54 12.73
N ASP A 849 36.17 1.35 12.59
CA ASP A 849 36.57 0.29 11.65
C ASP A 849 35.62 0.30 10.46
N TYR A 850 36.12 0.71 9.29
CA TYR A 850 35.39 0.81 8.03
C TYR A 850 35.76 -0.35 7.12
N LYS A 851 34.78 -1.18 6.77
CA LYS A 851 34.98 -2.38 5.95
C LYS A 851 34.40 -2.18 4.57
N PHE A 852 35.27 -1.96 3.59
CA PHE A 852 34.88 -1.69 2.21
C PHE A 852 34.76 -2.99 1.43
N TYR A 853 33.60 -3.25 0.82
CA TYR A 853 33.40 -4.39 -0.07
C TYR A 853 33.75 -3.96 -1.49
N CYS A 854 34.95 -4.31 -1.95
CA CYS A 854 35.48 -3.85 -3.23
C CYS A 854 35.43 -4.96 -4.30
N PHE A 855 35.09 -4.59 -5.53
CA PHE A 855 35.16 -5.42 -6.72
C PHE A 855 36.09 -4.72 -7.71
N GLY A 856 37.38 -5.06 -7.65
CA GLY A 856 38.40 -4.20 -8.25
C GLY A 856 38.36 -2.81 -7.59
N GLY A 857 38.40 -1.75 -8.40
CA GLY A 857 38.28 -0.36 -7.92
C GLY A 857 36.88 0.07 -7.48
N LYS A 858 35.84 -0.75 -7.70
CA LYS A 858 34.45 -0.37 -7.38
C LYS A 858 34.09 -0.75 -5.96
N ILE A 859 33.66 0.23 -5.16
CA ILE A 859 33.16 0.02 -3.79
C ILE A 859 31.66 -0.28 -3.87
N ALA A 860 31.24 -1.46 -3.42
CA ALA A 860 29.84 -1.88 -3.44
C ALA A 860 29.07 -1.45 -2.19
N MET A 861 29.71 -1.51 -1.02
CA MET A 861 29.19 -1.02 0.25
C MET A 861 30.33 -0.77 1.25
N VAL A 862 30.03 0.00 2.28
CA VAL A 862 30.86 0.23 3.45
C VAL A 862 30.14 -0.31 4.68
N HIS A 863 30.80 -1.16 5.46
CA HIS A 863 30.27 -1.70 6.70
C HIS A 863 31.06 -1.15 7.89
N CYS A 864 30.39 -0.40 8.77
CA CYS A 864 30.98 0.08 10.03
C CYS A 864 30.31 -0.62 11.21
N VAL A 865 31.12 -1.08 12.18
CA VAL A 865 30.63 -1.74 13.40
C VAL A 865 30.89 -0.84 14.60
N LEU A 866 29.83 -0.40 15.29
CA LEU A 866 29.94 0.21 16.61
C LEU A 866 29.83 -0.90 17.66
N ARG A 867 30.95 -1.16 18.35
CA ARG A 867 31.05 -2.24 19.33
C ARG A 867 30.55 -1.76 20.69
N ILE A 868 29.36 -2.20 21.08
CA ILE A 868 28.75 -1.94 22.39
C ILE A 868 29.07 -3.07 23.38
N SER A 869 29.21 -4.32 22.91
CA SER A 869 29.56 -5.46 23.76
C SER A 869 30.45 -6.48 23.05
N ASN A 870 31.48 -6.93 23.77
CA ASN A 870 32.37 -8.01 23.35
C ASN A 870 31.84 -9.41 23.70
N VAL A 871 30.78 -9.49 24.52
CA VAL A 871 30.19 -10.76 24.98
C VAL A 871 28.89 -11.07 24.24
N ASP A 872 28.01 -10.08 24.10
CA ASP A 872 26.77 -10.21 23.34
C ASP A 872 26.90 -9.43 22.03
N LYS A 873 27.31 -10.14 20.97
CA LYS A 873 27.51 -9.56 19.64
C LYS A 873 26.21 -8.99 19.04
N HIS A 874 25.03 -9.40 19.54
CA HIS A 874 23.74 -8.84 19.11
C HIS A 874 23.48 -7.44 19.67
N LEU A 875 24.28 -6.97 20.64
CA LEU A 875 24.26 -5.59 21.11
C LEU A 875 25.07 -4.64 20.23
N ASN A 876 25.95 -5.15 19.35
CA ASN A 876 26.73 -4.31 18.45
C ASN A 876 25.84 -3.75 17.34
N VAL A 877 26.10 -2.51 16.95
CA VAL A 877 25.36 -1.83 15.87
C VAL A 877 26.17 -1.93 14.58
N HIS A 878 25.52 -2.39 13.51
CA HIS A 878 26.15 -2.59 12.20
C HIS A 878 25.57 -1.59 11.20
N HIS A 879 26.31 -0.54 10.88
CA HIS A 879 25.95 0.41 9.84
C HIS A 879 26.41 -0.12 8.49
N TYR A 880 25.49 -0.25 7.54
CA TYR A 880 25.81 -0.49 6.13
C TYR A 880 25.52 0.77 5.36
N LEU A 881 26.51 1.28 4.65
CA LEU A 881 26.50 2.59 4.03
C LEU A 881 26.97 2.48 2.57
N ASP A 882 26.59 3.44 1.73
CA ASP A 882 27.24 3.65 0.43
C ASP A 882 28.51 4.52 0.57
N GLU A 883 29.17 4.83 -0.55
CA GLU A 883 30.39 5.65 -0.55
C GLU A 883 30.16 7.11 -0.14
N SER A 884 28.91 7.57 -0.15
CA SER A 884 28.48 8.88 0.35
C SER A 884 27.98 8.80 1.80
N LEU A 885 28.25 7.70 2.50
CA LEU A 885 27.81 7.40 3.87
C LEU A 885 26.29 7.44 4.08
N TYR A 886 25.49 7.27 3.03
CA TYR A 886 24.05 7.10 3.20
C TYR A 886 23.71 5.67 3.63
N PRO A 887 22.81 5.48 4.60
CA PRO A 887 22.40 4.15 5.03
C PRO A 887 21.81 3.31 3.90
N VAL A 888 22.36 2.10 3.74
CA VAL A 888 21.73 1.02 2.99
C VAL A 888 20.61 0.47 3.87
N ILE A 889 19.38 0.93 3.61
CA ILE A 889 18.19 0.60 4.43
C ILE A 889 17.83 -0.89 4.42
N GLN A 890 18.26 -1.62 3.38
CA GLN A 890 18.04 -3.06 3.29
C GLN A 890 19.01 -3.80 4.22
N ARG A 891 18.48 -4.80 4.95
CA ARG A 891 19.30 -5.61 5.85
C ARG A 891 20.38 -6.32 5.05
N VAL A 892 21.64 -6.16 5.44
CA VAL A 892 22.75 -6.90 4.83
C VAL A 892 23.02 -8.21 5.57
N MET A 893 22.86 -8.22 6.89
CA MET A 893 22.96 -9.41 7.75
C MET A 893 21.77 -9.44 8.72
N ASP A 894 21.43 -10.63 9.25
CA ASP A 894 20.39 -10.82 10.28
C ASP A 894 20.86 -10.34 11.67
N VAL A 895 21.03 -9.02 11.82
CA VAL A 895 21.40 -8.33 13.07
C VAL A 895 20.34 -7.27 13.45
N ARG A 896 20.44 -6.68 14.65
CA ARG A 896 19.50 -5.64 15.13
C ARG A 896 19.46 -4.41 14.20
N GLU A 897 18.35 -3.70 14.25
CA GLU A 897 18.13 -2.44 13.51
C GLU A 897 19.15 -1.36 13.89
N VAL A 898 19.54 -0.59 12.89
CA VAL A 898 20.47 0.55 13.02
C VAL A 898 19.70 1.72 13.66
N PRO A 899 20.26 2.41 14.67
CA PRO A 899 19.65 3.60 15.26
C PRO A 899 19.37 4.69 14.22
N ASP A 900 18.31 5.48 14.41
CA ASP A 900 17.92 6.61 13.54
C ASP A 900 18.89 7.81 13.61
N GLU A 901 19.95 7.72 14.42
CA GLU A 901 20.94 8.79 14.54
C GLU A 901 21.84 8.86 13.27
N PRO A 902 22.09 10.08 12.73
CA PRO A 902 22.93 10.23 11.56
C PRO A 902 24.36 9.74 11.83
N PHE A 903 24.89 8.93 10.90
CA PHE A 903 26.25 8.43 11.01
C PHE A 903 27.24 9.57 10.69
N PRO A 904 28.21 9.88 11.58
CA PRO A 904 29.11 11.01 11.37
C PRO A 904 30.14 10.72 10.28
N PHE A 905 30.44 11.74 9.47
CA PHE A 905 31.49 11.72 8.45
C PHE A 905 32.88 11.81 9.11
N PRO A 906 33.83 10.93 8.77
CA PRO A 906 35.22 11.10 9.16
C PRO A 906 35.87 12.23 8.34
N GLU A 907 36.82 12.94 8.96
CA GLU A 907 37.53 14.07 8.31
C GLU A 907 38.38 13.59 7.14
N CYS A 908 38.98 12.39 7.23
CA CYS A 908 39.79 11.78 6.18
C CYS A 908 39.02 10.97 5.11
N TRP A 909 37.68 11.13 5.00
CA TRP A 909 36.84 10.26 4.16
C TRP A 909 37.28 10.18 2.69
N GLU A 910 37.55 11.32 2.07
CA GLU A 910 37.95 11.36 0.64
C GLU A 910 39.30 10.66 0.40
N GLU A 911 40.28 10.89 1.27
CA GLU A 911 41.59 10.22 1.22
C GLU A 911 41.44 8.71 1.40
N MET A 912 40.55 8.29 2.31
CA MET A 912 40.24 6.87 2.54
C MET A 912 39.64 6.21 1.30
N LEU A 913 38.71 6.90 0.61
CA LEU A 913 38.11 6.38 -0.63
C LEU A 913 39.15 6.24 -1.75
N ASP A 914 40.07 7.21 -1.88
CA ASP A 914 41.14 7.16 -2.87
C ASP A 914 42.10 5.99 -2.62
N ASP A 915 42.50 5.76 -1.36
CA ASP A 915 43.33 4.62 -0.96
C ASP A 915 42.65 3.28 -1.26
N VAL A 916 41.38 3.14 -0.86
CA VAL A 916 40.60 1.91 -1.08
C VAL A 916 40.42 1.63 -2.58
N ARG A 917 40.08 2.64 -3.39
CA ARG A 917 39.93 2.51 -4.85
C ARG A 917 41.25 2.13 -5.51
N SER A 918 42.36 2.74 -5.08
CA SER A 918 43.72 2.43 -5.54
C SER A 918 44.11 0.98 -5.26
N LEU A 919 43.95 0.51 -4.01
CA LEU A 919 44.25 -0.86 -3.61
C LEU A 919 43.35 -1.86 -4.35
N GLY A 920 42.04 -1.61 -4.36
CA GLY A 920 41.07 -2.46 -5.05
C GLY A 920 41.37 -2.62 -6.54
N SER A 921 41.68 -1.52 -7.23
CA SER A 921 42.01 -1.55 -8.67
C SER A 921 43.27 -2.38 -8.96
N LYS A 922 44.29 -2.29 -8.10
CA LYS A 922 45.52 -3.08 -8.23
C LYS A 922 45.32 -4.57 -7.91
N LEU A 923 44.35 -4.90 -7.05
CA LEU A 923 43.98 -6.28 -6.75
C LEU A 923 43.21 -6.95 -7.89
N GLY A 924 42.40 -6.20 -8.64
CA GLY A 924 41.63 -6.70 -9.80
C GLY A 924 40.68 -7.86 -9.46
N CYS A 925 40.22 -7.93 -8.21
CA CYS A 925 39.30 -8.97 -7.75
C CYS A 925 38.41 -8.46 -6.62
N PHE A 926 37.41 -9.26 -6.25
CA PHE A 926 36.66 -9.03 -5.02
C PHE A 926 37.58 -9.15 -3.79
N MET A 927 37.61 -8.08 -2.99
CA MET A 927 38.31 -8.03 -1.71
C MET A 927 37.56 -7.12 -0.74
N ARG A 928 37.39 -7.57 0.51
CA ARG A 928 37.02 -6.64 1.58
C ARG A 928 38.28 -5.96 2.12
N ILE A 929 38.30 -4.63 2.10
CA ILE A 929 39.44 -3.82 2.55
C ILE A 929 39.00 -3.11 3.82
N ASP A 930 39.68 -3.39 4.94
CA ASP A 930 39.37 -2.79 6.23
C ASP A 930 40.30 -1.58 6.46
N MET A 931 39.73 -0.43 6.82
CA MET A 931 40.44 0.84 7.07
C MET A 931 40.02 1.43 8.42
N TYR A 932 40.91 2.24 9.01
CA TYR A 932 40.65 3.00 10.24
C TYR A 932 40.71 4.51 9.96
N ALA A 933 39.73 5.25 10.47
CA ALA A 933 39.77 6.72 10.48
C ALA A 933 40.57 7.21 11.70
N THR A 934 41.70 7.88 11.47
CA THR A 934 42.60 8.33 12.54
C THR A 934 42.95 9.81 12.41
N GLY A 935 43.39 10.43 13.52
CA GLY A 935 43.80 11.84 13.51
C GLY A 935 44.97 12.18 12.58
N ASP A 936 45.69 11.17 12.07
CA ASP A 936 46.78 11.32 11.11
C ASP A 936 46.40 10.80 9.70
N GLY A 937 45.10 10.79 9.37
CA GLY A 937 44.56 10.31 8.09
C GLY A 937 44.07 8.86 8.12
N PRO A 938 43.75 8.27 6.95
CA PRO A 938 43.30 6.89 6.86
C PRO A 938 44.46 5.92 7.07
N VAL A 939 44.19 4.81 7.78
CA VAL A 939 45.19 3.77 8.03
C VAL A 939 44.64 2.40 7.63
N PHE A 940 45.43 1.64 6.87
CA PHE A 940 45.08 0.29 6.45
C PHE A 940 44.99 -0.69 7.63
N GLY A 941 43.96 -1.53 7.62
CA GLY A 941 43.73 -2.58 8.61
C GLY A 941 44.10 -3.96 8.10
N GLU A 942 43.28 -4.53 7.21
CA GLU A 942 43.51 -5.87 6.65
C GLU A 942 42.76 -6.11 5.33
N PHE A 943 43.20 -7.12 4.58
CA PHE A 943 42.47 -7.68 3.45
C PHE A 943 41.71 -8.93 3.86
N THR A 944 40.41 -8.97 3.58
CA THR A 944 39.55 -10.12 3.83
C THR A 944 38.95 -10.65 2.53
N PRO A 945 39.48 -11.75 1.97
CA PRO A 945 39.00 -12.28 0.71
C PRO A 945 37.69 -13.06 0.85
N THR A 946 37.34 -13.56 2.04
CA THR A 946 36.13 -14.38 2.24
C THR A 946 35.34 -13.88 3.46
N PRO A 947 34.67 -12.72 3.37
CA PRO A 947 33.89 -12.22 4.49
C PRO A 947 32.81 -13.24 4.89
N GLU A 948 32.68 -13.47 6.20
CA GLU A 948 31.70 -14.39 6.80
C GLU A 948 31.73 -15.85 6.26
N GLY A 949 32.86 -16.27 5.67
CA GLY A 949 32.97 -17.60 5.05
C GLY A 949 32.04 -17.82 3.85
N GLY A 950 31.52 -16.74 3.24
CA GLY A 950 30.55 -16.78 2.16
C GLY A 950 29.12 -17.10 2.62
N LYS A 951 28.81 -17.03 3.92
CA LYS A 951 27.47 -17.24 4.49
C LYS A 951 27.05 -16.03 5.31
N GLY A 952 25.76 -15.84 5.56
CA GLY A 952 25.26 -14.82 6.51
C GLY A 952 24.80 -13.50 5.89
N PHE A 953 24.81 -13.37 4.56
CA PHE A 953 24.10 -12.29 3.87
C PHE A 953 22.60 -12.59 3.81
N THR A 954 21.78 -11.55 3.89
CA THR A 954 20.37 -11.65 3.51
C THR A 954 20.24 -11.92 2.01
N GLU A 955 19.08 -12.43 1.58
CA GLU A 955 18.80 -12.64 0.15
C GLU A 955 18.98 -11.36 -0.68
N TRP A 956 18.62 -10.19 -0.14
CA TRP A 956 18.80 -8.92 -0.83
C TRP A 956 20.27 -8.58 -1.03
N ALA A 957 21.09 -8.66 0.03
CA ALA A 957 22.51 -8.33 -0.06
C ALA A 957 23.26 -9.31 -0.96
N ASP A 958 22.86 -10.57 -0.93
CA ASP A 958 23.42 -11.62 -1.76
C ASP A 958 23.18 -11.35 -3.25
N LYS A 959 21.97 -10.90 -3.61
CA LYS A 959 21.63 -10.43 -4.96
C LYS A 959 22.34 -9.14 -5.33
N TYR A 960 22.41 -8.17 -4.41
CA TYR A 960 23.02 -6.87 -4.62
C TYR A 960 24.51 -7.00 -4.95
N LEU A 961 25.28 -7.70 -4.10
CA LEU A 961 26.71 -7.95 -4.31
C LEU A 961 26.96 -8.78 -5.58
N ALA A 962 26.07 -9.70 -5.93
CA ALA A 962 26.18 -10.47 -7.17
C ALA A 962 26.13 -9.57 -8.42
N THR A 963 25.46 -8.41 -8.37
CA THR A 963 25.43 -7.46 -9.50
C THR A 963 26.77 -6.79 -9.81
N PHE A 964 27.71 -6.83 -8.85
CA PHE A 964 29.08 -6.34 -9.04
C PHE A 964 30.03 -7.46 -9.49
N TRP A 965 29.62 -8.73 -9.40
CA TRP A 965 30.47 -9.86 -9.74
C TRP A 965 30.57 -10.05 -11.26
N LYS A 966 31.71 -9.70 -11.84
CA LYS A 966 32.04 -9.97 -13.24
C LYS A 966 33.22 -10.93 -13.40
N GLY A 967 33.10 -11.88 -14.33
CA GLY A 967 34.12 -12.92 -14.56
C GLY A 967 34.27 -13.89 -13.38
N LEU A 968 35.47 -14.49 -13.25
CA LEU A 968 35.77 -15.51 -12.23
C LEU A 968 36.16 -14.93 -10.86
N GLU A 969 36.67 -13.71 -10.80
CA GLU A 969 37.19 -13.11 -9.56
C GLU A 969 36.56 -11.74 -9.22
N GLY A 970 35.64 -11.22 -10.05
CA GLY A 970 34.99 -9.93 -9.84
C GLY A 970 35.87 -8.75 -10.29
N ASP A 971 35.77 -8.33 -11.56
CA ASP A 971 36.40 -7.10 -12.08
C ASP A 971 35.81 -6.62 -13.42
N ASP A 972 35.86 -5.32 -13.69
CA ASP A 972 35.23 -4.62 -14.81
C ASP A 972 36.13 -4.33 -16.02
N GLU A 973 37.47 -4.46 -15.93
CA GLU A 973 38.36 -4.33 -17.09
C GLU A 973 39.55 -5.30 -16.95
N GLY A 974 39.42 -6.51 -17.51
CA GLY A 974 40.51 -7.49 -17.56
C GLY A 974 40.32 -8.77 -16.74
N SER A 975 39.07 -9.12 -16.40
CA SER A 975 38.81 -10.40 -15.71
C SER A 975 39.46 -11.58 -16.44
N ILE A 976 40.06 -12.50 -15.68
CA ILE A 976 40.51 -13.81 -16.15
C ILE A 976 39.27 -14.54 -16.72
N THR A 977 39.10 -14.54 -18.04
CA THR A 977 37.93 -15.12 -18.73
C THR A 977 38.03 -16.65 -18.87
N GLU A 978 39.24 -17.19 -18.75
CA GLU A 978 39.55 -18.62 -18.73
C GLU A 978 40.68 -18.86 -17.70
N PRO A 979 40.78 -20.02 -17.03
CA PRO A 979 41.95 -20.34 -16.21
C PRO A 979 43.23 -20.11 -17.04
N PRO A 980 44.30 -19.51 -16.48
CA PRO A 980 45.51 -19.24 -17.25
C PRO A 980 46.02 -20.50 -17.97
N GLU A 981 46.50 -20.39 -19.21
CA GLU A 981 46.94 -21.54 -20.05
C GLU A 981 47.91 -22.51 -19.35
N TRP A 982 48.61 -22.09 -18.29
CA TRP A 982 49.46 -22.97 -17.47
C TRP A 982 48.70 -23.94 -16.54
N VAL A 983 47.36 -23.92 -16.53
CA VAL A 983 46.52 -24.82 -15.72
C VAL A 983 46.05 -26.06 -16.51
N VAL A 984 46.30 -26.14 -17.82
CA VAL A 984 45.92 -27.31 -18.63
C VAL A 984 47.08 -27.75 -19.54
N GLU A 985 48.16 -28.29 -18.97
CA GLU A 985 48.90 -29.46 -19.49
C GLU A 985 50.14 -29.78 -18.65
N GLY A 986 50.22 -31.04 -18.17
CA GLY A 986 51.50 -31.71 -17.92
C GLY A 986 52.11 -31.58 -16.52
N GLY A 987 52.03 -32.66 -15.74
CA GLY A 987 52.88 -32.85 -14.57
C GLY A 987 54.36 -33.11 -14.91
N LEU A 988 55.19 -33.04 -13.85
CA LEU A 988 56.61 -33.42 -13.71
C LEU A 988 57.65 -32.52 -14.41
N MET A 989 58.36 -31.70 -13.63
CA MET A 989 59.65 -32.08 -13.01
C MET A 989 59.97 -31.19 -11.80
#